data_AF-A0A9P9K3M8-F1
#
_entry.id   AF-A0A9P9K3M8-F1
#
_cell.length_a   1.000
_cell.length_b   1.000
_cell.length_c   1.000
_cell.angle_alpha   90.00
_cell.angle_beta   90.00
_cell.angle_gamma   90.00
#
_symmetry.space_group_name_H-M   'P 1'
#
loop_
_entity.id
_entity.type
_entity.pdbx_description
1 polymer ?
#
loop_
_entity_poly.entity_id
_entity_poly.type
_entity_poly.pdbx_seq_one_letter_code
_entity_poly.pdbx_strand_id
1 'polypeptide(L)'
;MYHLLGYADTNTNLLSQAPQPSTAVDKKSDELIGVTVSKTENFPQWYQEVVIKAEMVEYYGEVAGLFVLRPMTIGDKNLDVPVAIRPTSEAIMYPYYSKWIRSHRDLPLRLNQWNSVVRWETKQTTPFLRTREFLWQEGHTAHLTEEEAGKEVLEILELYAKIYEDLLAVPVVRGRKTENERFAGGYYTMTLEGYIPSNGRGIQGATSHCLGQNFSKMFDIAVQDPAGEGHVHVWQNSWAFSTRVIGVMVMIHGDDKGLVLPPRVAKIQVVIVPVGISKKTTAEEKDQLLDQADEIRATLKKEARLRVDVDAREGYTPAWKFNDWELKGVPLRLEFGPKDAKKGVVSYTKRYNNEKGTIPITEITTTVPKMLEEIQAGMYRRADATFKEHRRVVTAWDDVMGALDNKDLVLIPFCLDGKCEDRVKELTTKVEEEQGAPSMGMKSLCIPFEQPSALEEGTKCLNPECETLAKQWTICENCRRRKVKCSGKQPCPTCTRLGLECTFGNITRRGYSELYVQKLLDKIKSQEEQLKERAGSRSTADPSSELSPGNGDIVSDAGSEQNQLDELPLSPATELASGPAFESRVRSILRDHVDNNSLNLQTSPESSAFVSSALEEEPHDHWRNALTLVDGIPSPTLLSKQESRRLFERFSSLMGINQHFLDPRTFSDSMDLLYQNETSRIRQMQTMWYTEYLLVMAMGMLIGSPSEGSANPPGNSFFAEAIHRLPPMHKLGSHGILSVEILCLASLYLQWCDRKYDAYLYIGSAVRLAIALGCSLPHDEQQGLSSEITHRVRVWWTAYMLDRRLSAGLGLPTGTDDRQLRSEMPRPAAGFQNPLPMVINIKIAQVTGKITTSFYGNAALTRTELVKKIQETLQTLHDIGRSIPSALSIDFTDSSSTIARTSASLYLMLFLAIILCIRPILLQRVKEKVQASKDNSPRAPVSPAISRLCQTCQEAAIKTIRILSALREDKSIALFGYFDLDATFSAAFVLTMMGFVEGDLQEPPEGLKQAAEILKYLSNAGNSAAQRRLNDLKQFCLHVWSPTNMTDDWSWLKEGSVSSLDNSPANRQNFSGDGGGNQNLQADAMTTWGPTAWISWQSTATGGEDAVHLDFSASENFQMDLSHEAGDIYSSFNDPTLPLTGVDDVDWAEVGKMFHMRNI
;
A
#
# COMPACT_ATOMS: atom_id res chain seq x y z
N MET A 1 9.84 3.35 20.03
CA MET A 1 11.07 2.53 20.02
C MET A 1 12.29 3.33 19.53
N TYR A 2 12.38 3.76 18.26
CA TYR A 2 13.50 4.59 17.76
C TYR A 2 13.88 5.77 18.69
N HIS A 3 12.90 6.58 19.10
CA HIS A 3 13.08 7.70 20.03
C HIS A 3 13.61 7.32 21.44
N LEU A 4 13.44 6.08 21.88
CA LEU A 4 13.92 5.57 23.19
C LEU A 4 15.33 4.95 23.09
N LEU A 5 15.77 4.57 21.89
CA LEU A 5 17.05 3.91 21.65
C LEU A 5 18.16 4.87 21.21
N GLY A 6 17.80 6.02 20.61
CA GLY A 6 18.78 7.03 20.19
C GLY A 6 19.78 6.53 19.14
N TYR A 7 19.35 5.59 18.29
CA TYR A 7 20.06 5.19 17.07
C TYR A 7 19.80 6.22 15.96
N ALA A 8 20.81 6.47 15.13
CA ALA A 8 20.69 7.19 13.87
C ALA A 8 20.49 6.19 12.72
N ASP A 9 19.86 6.62 11.62
CA ASP A 9 19.62 5.76 10.46
C ASP A 9 20.94 5.34 9.79
N THR A 10 21.09 4.03 9.58
CA THR A 10 22.17 3.44 8.77
C THR A 10 21.58 2.54 7.70
N ASN A 11 21.89 2.84 6.43
CA ASN A 11 21.38 2.11 5.25
C ASN A 11 21.64 0.60 5.32
N THR A 12 20.61 -0.21 5.12
CA THR A 12 20.73 -1.64 4.77
C THR A 12 20.44 -1.85 3.29
N ASN A 13 21.46 -1.67 2.45
CA ASN A 13 21.49 -2.14 1.06
C ASN A 13 22.55 -3.23 0.97
N LEU A 14 22.17 -4.50 0.76
CA LEU A 14 23.01 -5.60 0.25
C LEU A 14 22.24 -6.93 0.27
N LEU A 15 21.56 -7.29 -0.83
CA LEU A 15 21.13 -8.66 -1.10
C LEU A 15 21.37 -8.99 -2.57
N SER A 16 22.49 -9.64 -2.89
CA SER A 16 22.71 -10.29 -4.18
C SER A 16 23.43 -11.63 -4.02
N GLN A 17 23.11 -12.55 -4.93
CA GLN A 17 23.77 -13.82 -5.28
C GLN A 17 24.27 -14.73 -4.14
N ALA A 18 23.74 -15.95 -4.12
CA ALA A 18 24.35 -17.12 -3.46
C ALA A 18 24.29 -18.31 -4.43
N PRO A 19 25.33 -19.15 -4.53
CA PRO A 19 25.34 -20.33 -5.40
C PRO A 19 24.56 -21.51 -4.77
N GLN A 20 24.14 -22.46 -5.60
CA GLN A 20 23.47 -23.68 -5.14
C GLN A 20 24.45 -24.69 -4.50
N PRO A 21 24.07 -25.33 -3.39
CA PRO A 21 24.61 -26.63 -2.99
C PRO A 21 23.79 -27.75 -3.62
N SER A 22 24.45 -28.76 -4.21
CA SER A 22 23.80 -29.99 -4.64
C SER A 22 23.91 -31.07 -3.56
N THR A 23 22.82 -31.81 -3.31
CA THR A 23 22.86 -33.15 -2.71
C THR A 23 21.51 -33.84 -2.92
N ALA A 24 21.52 -35.12 -3.32
CA ALA A 24 20.32 -35.93 -3.46
C ALA A 24 20.17 -36.87 -2.26
N VAL A 25 18.94 -37.06 -1.79
CA VAL A 25 18.58 -38.12 -0.83
C VAL A 25 17.26 -38.76 -1.25
N ASP A 26 17.33 -40.00 -1.71
CA ASP A 26 16.16 -40.85 -1.91
C ASP A 26 15.57 -41.30 -0.57
N LYS A 27 14.23 -41.28 -0.46
CA LYS A 27 13.48 -42.41 0.13
C LYS A 27 11.98 -42.35 -0.14
N LYS A 28 11.45 -43.49 -0.59
CA LYS A 28 10.01 -43.73 -0.77
C LYS A 28 9.28 -43.89 0.57
N SER A 29 8.02 -43.51 0.58
CA SER A 29 6.97 -44.07 1.44
C SER A 29 5.78 -44.42 0.54
N ASP A 30 5.27 -45.66 0.63
CA ASP A 30 4.31 -46.18 -0.34
C ASP A 30 2.93 -45.49 -0.27
N GLU A 31 2.25 -45.39 -1.42
CA GLU A 31 1.03 -44.60 -1.59
C GLU A 31 -0.22 -45.30 -1.03
N LEU A 32 -0.92 -44.67 -0.08
CA LEU A 32 -2.35 -44.91 0.13
C LEU A 32 -3.18 -43.97 -0.74
N ILE A 33 -3.62 -44.48 -1.90
CA ILE A 33 -4.42 -43.74 -2.88
C ILE A 33 -5.88 -43.65 -2.42
N GLY A 34 -6.24 -42.51 -1.82
CA GLY A 34 -7.61 -42.17 -1.41
C GLY A 34 -7.66 -41.29 -0.17
N VAL A 35 -8.74 -40.51 0.01
CA VAL A 35 -8.97 -39.72 1.24
C VAL A 35 -9.48 -40.64 2.34
N THR A 36 -8.87 -40.62 3.53
CA THR A 36 -9.02 -41.70 4.53
C THR A 36 -10.16 -41.49 5.55
N VAL A 37 -10.64 -40.25 5.73
CA VAL A 37 -11.71 -39.89 6.68
C VAL A 37 -12.89 -39.26 5.95
N SER A 38 -14.12 -39.44 6.43
CA SER A 38 -15.30 -38.88 5.77
C SER A 38 -15.53 -37.39 6.06
N LYS A 39 -16.03 -36.64 5.06
CA LYS A 39 -16.32 -35.19 5.14
C LYS A 39 -17.25 -34.83 6.32
N THR A 40 -18.17 -35.74 6.65
CA THR A 40 -19.20 -35.59 7.69
C THR A 40 -18.71 -35.89 9.11
N GLU A 41 -17.55 -36.53 9.25
CA GLU A 41 -17.02 -37.08 10.49
C GLU A 41 -15.86 -36.24 11.03
N ASN A 42 -14.94 -35.83 10.16
CA ASN A 42 -13.84 -34.93 10.49
C ASN A 42 -13.56 -34.00 9.31
N PHE A 43 -14.41 -32.99 9.12
CA PHE A 43 -14.27 -32.01 8.04
C PHE A 43 -12.87 -31.35 7.99
N PRO A 44 -12.23 -30.95 9.12
CA PRO A 44 -10.87 -30.40 9.09
C PRO A 44 -9.83 -31.36 8.50
N GLN A 45 -9.83 -32.64 8.90
CA GLN A 45 -8.86 -33.62 8.42
C GLN A 45 -9.17 -34.09 6.99
N TRP A 46 -10.45 -34.28 6.64
CA TRP A 46 -10.89 -34.50 5.26
C TRP A 46 -10.43 -33.35 4.34
N TYR A 47 -10.60 -32.10 4.77
CA TYR A 47 -10.19 -30.93 3.99
C TYR A 47 -8.67 -30.80 3.88
N GLN A 48 -7.91 -31.11 4.94
CA GLN A 48 -6.45 -31.18 4.87
C GLN A 48 -5.99 -32.26 3.89
N GLU A 49 -6.55 -33.48 3.97
CA GLU A 49 -6.24 -34.55 3.02
C GLU A 49 -6.60 -34.17 1.58
N VAL A 50 -7.74 -33.55 1.33
CA VAL A 50 -8.13 -33.06 0.00
C VAL A 50 -7.16 -32.00 -0.51
N VAL A 51 -6.80 -31.01 0.30
CA VAL A 51 -5.88 -29.91 -0.10
C VAL A 51 -4.45 -30.42 -0.35
N ILE A 52 -3.99 -31.44 0.41
CA ILE A 52 -2.68 -32.07 0.19
C ILE A 52 -2.72 -32.99 -1.05
N LYS A 53 -3.73 -33.85 -1.19
CA LYS A 53 -3.83 -34.84 -2.27
C LYS A 53 -4.29 -34.27 -3.61
N ALA A 54 -4.85 -33.06 -3.62
CA ALA A 54 -5.05 -32.24 -4.82
C ALA A 54 -3.84 -31.33 -5.14
N GLU A 55 -2.70 -31.55 -4.49
CA GLU A 55 -1.46 -30.78 -4.63
C GLU A 55 -1.62 -29.25 -4.49
N MET A 56 -2.55 -28.78 -3.65
CA MET A 56 -2.77 -27.35 -3.43
C MET A 56 -1.88 -26.76 -2.33
N VAL A 57 -1.44 -27.56 -1.35
CA VAL A 57 -0.49 -27.10 -0.32
C VAL A 57 0.42 -28.25 0.13
N GLU A 58 1.72 -27.99 0.19
CA GLU A 58 2.71 -28.90 0.74
C GLU A 58 3.09 -28.46 2.16
N TYR A 59 2.95 -29.37 3.13
CA TYR A 59 3.37 -29.14 4.52
C TYR A 59 4.85 -29.48 4.68
N TYR A 60 5.67 -28.53 5.12
CA TYR A 60 7.07 -28.82 5.43
C TYR A 60 7.16 -29.46 6.82
N GLY A 61 7.17 -30.80 6.85
CA GLY A 61 6.97 -31.60 8.08
C GLY A 61 7.94 -31.32 9.24
N GLU A 62 9.10 -30.74 8.97
CA GLU A 62 10.09 -30.37 10.00
C GLU A 62 9.77 -29.05 10.71
N VAL A 63 8.93 -28.18 10.13
CA VAL A 63 8.64 -26.83 10.67
C VAL A 63 7.12 -26.65 10.84
N ALA A 64 6.64 -26.90 12.05
CA ALA A 64 5.23 -26.79 12.40
C ALA A 64 4.67 -25.38 12.11
N GLY A 65 3.74 -25.29 11.16
CA GLY A 65 3.14 -24.02 10.71
C GLY A 65 3.78 -23.39 9.48
N LEU A 66 4.75 -24.05 8.84
CA LEU A 66 5.28 -23.71 7.52
C LEU A 66 4.56 -24.53 6.43
N PHE A 67 4.17 -23.84 5.37
CA PHE A 67 3.42 -24.37 4.24
C PHE A 67 4.00 -23.77 2.95
N VAL A 68 4.16 -24.59 1.93
CA VAL A 68 4.47 -24.14 0.57
C VAL A 68 3.16 -24.17 -0.22
N LEU A 69 2.70 -23.00 -0.66
CA LEU A 69 1.47 -22.87 -1.43
C LEU A 69 1.68 -23.38 -2.86
N ARG A 70 0.66 -24.04 -3.40
CA ARG A 70 0.52 -24.39 -4.82
C ARG A 70 -0.85 -23.87 -5.32
N PRO A 71 -1.06 -23.61 -6.62
CA PRO A 71 -0.12 -23.77 -7.72
C PRO A 71 1.07 -22.82 -7.59
N MET A 72 2.17 -23.12 -8.30
CA MET A 72 3.45 -22.43 -8.09
C MET A 72 3.51 -21.07 -8.81
N THR A 73 2.39 -20.34 -8.97
CA THR A 73 2.27 -19.40 -10.09
C THR A 73 2.48 -17.92 -9.78
N ILE A 74 3.06 -17.22 -10.76
CA ILE A 74 2.93 -15.76 -10.92
C ILE A 74 1.91 -15.53 -12.04
N GLY A 75 0.65 -15.27 -11.67
CA GLY A 75 -0.47 -15.34 -12.60
C GLY A 75 -0.72 -16.79 -13.01
N ASP A 76 -0.51 -17.10 -14.29
CA ASP A 76 -0.74 -18.42 -14.88
C ASP A 76 0.56 -19.24 -15.08
N LYS A 77 1.74 -18.61 -14.95
CA LYS A 77 3.05 -19.29 -15.13
C LYS A 77 3.54 -19.90 -13.83
N ASN A 78 3.81 -21.21 -13.80
CA ASN A 78 4.49 -21.89 -12.69
C ASN A 78 5.95 -21.41 -12.54
N LEU A 79 6.43 -21.32 -11.30
CA LEU A 79 7.81 -21.02 -10.94
C LEU A 79 8.71 -22.28 -11.02
N ASP A 80 9.95 -22.10 -11.47
CA ASP A 80 10.97 -23.17 -11.51
C ASP A 80 11.36 -23.69 -10.12
N VAL A 81 11.17 -22.88 -9.07
CA VAL A 81 11.48 -23.19 -7.67
C VAL A 81 10.37 -22.67 -6.77
N PRO A 82 9.76 -23.48 -5.89
CA PRO A 82 8.76 -23.02 -4.93
C PRO A 82 9.33 -21.98 -3.96
N VAL A 83 8.56 -20.92 -3.69
CA VAL A 83 8.95 -19.84 -2.76
C VAL A 83 8.01 -19.79 -1.54
N ALA A 84 8.59 -19.57 -0.37
CA ALA A 84 7.83 -19.42 0.89
C ALA A 84 7.71 -17.94 1.28
N ILE A 85 6.51 -17.52 1.70
CA ILE A 85 6.33 -16.23 2.37
C ILE A 85 6.96 -16.33 3.77
N ARG A 86 7.75 -15.32 4.18
CA ARG A 86 8.52 -15.38 5.44
C ARG A 86 7.65 -15.68 6.68
N PRO A 87 7.92 -16.78 7.42
CA PRO A 87 7.39 -16.98 8.76
C PRO A 87 8.22 -16.24 9.82
N THR A 88 9.49 -15.95 9.51
CA THR A 88 10.53 -15.26 10.31
C THR A 88 11.75 -15.02 9.39
N SER A 89 12.68 -14.15 9.72
CA SER A 89 13.74 -13.72 8.78
C SER A 89 15.14 -14.30 9.01
N GLU A 90 15.38 -15.17 10.00
CA GLU A 90 16.69 -15.78 10.30
C GLU A 90 17.36 -16.38 9.04
N ALA A 91 16.63 -17.24 8.31
CA ALA A 91 17.13 -17.90 7.10
C ALA A 91 17.38 -16.95 5.91
N ILE A 92 16.80 -15.74 5.94
CA ILE A 92 17.01 -14.70 4.93
C ILE A 92 18.23 -13.84 5.29
N MET A 93 18.39 -13.50 6.57
CA MET A 93 19.42 -12.57 7.04
C MET A 93 20.78 -13.24 7.28
N TYR A 94 20.80 -14.44 7.86
CA TYR A 94 22.05 -15.08 8.29
C TYR A 94 23.03 -15.50 7.17
N PRO A 95 22.58 -15.89 5.95
CA PRO A 95 23.46 -16.02 4.77
C PRO A 95 24.18 -14.73 4.32
N TYR A 96 23.79 -13.57 4.86
CA TYR A 96 24.43 -12.28 4.60
C TYR A 96 25.21 -11.78 5.82
N TYR A 97 24.85 -12.20 7.03
CA TYR A 97 25.69 -11.96 8.22
C TYR A 97 27.07 -12.61 8.05
N SER A 98 27.16 -13.84 7.54
CA SER A 98 28.45 -14.48 7.22
C SER A 98 29.19 -13.85 6.02
N LYS A 99 28.51 -13.01 5.21
CA LYS A 99 29.15 -12.21 4.16
C LYS A 99 29.73 -10.90 4.70
N TRP A 100 28.99 -10.22 5.57
CA TRP A 100 29.32 -8.90 6.12
C TRP A 100 30.30 -8.96 7.30
N ILE A 101 30.12 -9.92 8.22
CA ILE A 101 30.95 -10.09 9.40
C ILE A 101 32.19 -10.90 9.01
N ARG A 102 33.37 -10.29 9.07
CA ARG A 102 34.67 -10.91 8.74
C ARG A 102 35.73 -10.70 9.82
N SER A 103 35.63 -9.61 10.56
CA SER A 103 36.51 -9.22 11.65
C SER A 103 35.72 -8.93 12.91
N HIS A 104 36.37 -9.03 14.09
CA HIS A 104 35.80 -8.55 15.35
C HIS A 104 35.45 -7.06 15.32
N ARG A 105 35.99 -6.30 14.36
CA ARG A 105 35.68 -4.88 14.13
C ARG A 105 34.31 -4.63 13.51
N ASP A 106 33.70 -5.66 12.92
CA ASP A 106 32.36 -5.61 12.32
C ASP A 106 31.26 -5.88 13.37
N LEU A 107 31.67 -6.01 14.66
CA LEU A 107 30.82 -6.33 15.80
C LEU A 107 30.79 -5.17 16.80
N PRO A 108 29.66 -4.94 17.51
CA PRO A 108 28.41 -5.67 17.38
C PRO A 108 27.57 -5.21 16.17
N LEU A 109 27.19 -6.14 15.29
CA LEU A 109 26.21 -5.87 14.24
C LEU A 109 24.82 -5.87 14.87
N ARG A 110 24.04 -4.82 14.66
CA ARG A 110 22.67 -4.69 15.21
C ARG A 110 21.70 -4.21 14.14
N LEU A 111 20.78 -5.07 13.70
CA LEU A 111 19.76 -4.73 12.70
C LEU A 111 18.35 -4.96 13.26
N ASN A 112 17.41 -4.15 12.77
CA ASN A 112 16.00 -4.18 13.14
C ASN A 112 15.15 -3.90 11.90
N GLN A 113 14.11 -4.70 11.65
CA GLN A 113 13.11 -4.41 10.62
C GLN A 113 11.69 -4.33 11.20
N TRP A 114 10.81 -3.66 10.46
CA TRP A 114 9.38 -3.54 10.73
C TRP A 114 8.63 -4.05 9.50
N ASN A 115 7.76 -5.04 9.69
CA ASN A 115 7.23 -5.80 8.57
C ASN A 115 5.97 -6.59 8.93
N SER A 116 5.26 -7.07 7.90
CA SER A 116 4.33 -8.19 8.06
C SER A 116 5.04 -9.54 7.93
N VAL A 117 4.53 -10.51 8.67
CA VAL A 117 4.88 -11.93 8.62
C VAL A 117 3.61 -12.75 8.43
N VAL A 118 3.71 -13.82 7.63
CA VAL A 118 2.61 -14.76 7.40
C VAL A 118 2.95 -16.11 8.04
N ARG A 119 2.04 -16.59 8.88
CA ARG A 119 2.04 -17.95 9.44
C ARG A 119 0.63 -18.50 9.28
N TRP A 120 0.47 -19.64 8.61
CA TRP A 120 -0.86 -20.18 8.35
C TRP A 120 -1.37 -20.96 9.57
N GLU A 121 -1.70 -20.19 10.62
CA GLU A 121 -2.10 -20.66 11.93
C GLU A 121 -3.24 -21.71 11.83
N THR A 122 -2.95 -22.90 12.36
CA THR A 122 -3.84 -24.08 12.40
C THR A 122 -4.80 -24.05 13.59
N LYS A 123 -4.48 -23.26 14.63
CA LYS A 123 -5.34 -23.00 15.79
C LYS A 123 -6.19 -21.76 15.54
N GLN A 124 -7.33 -21.67 16.23
CA GLN A 124 -8.31 -20.58 16.11
C GLN A 124 -7.64 -19.20 16.05
N THR A 125 -8.00 -18.43 15.02
CA THR A 125 -7.54 -17.05 14.87
C THR A 125 -8.32 -16.11 15.78
N THR A 126 -7.66 -15.03 16.20
CA THR A 126 -8.25 -13.97 17.04
C THR A 126 -7.57 -12.65 16.69
N PRO A 127 -8.32 -11.57 16.38
CA PRO A 127 -7.75 -10.27 16.00
C PRO A 127 -6.64 -9.80 16.96
N PHE A 128 -5.55 -9.29 16.40
CA PHE A 128 -4.29 -8.92 17.08
C PHE A 128 -3.54 -10.08 17.76
N LEU A 129 -4.19 -10.93 18.54
CA LEU A 129 -3.53 -11.94 19.38
C LEU A 129 -2.91 -13.09 18.57
N ARG A 130 -3.63 -13.54 17.53
CA ARG A 130 -3.26 -14.63 16.62
C ARG A 130 -3.96 -14.47 15.28
N THR A 131 -3.37 -13.73 14.35
CA THR A 131 -3.84 -13.60 12.96
C THR A 131 -2.86 -14.27 12.01
N ARG A 132 -3.31 -14.67 10.81
CA ARG A 132 -2.45 -15.39 9.84
C ARG A 132 -1.40 -14.50 9.20
N GLU A 133 -1.76 -13.26 8.89
CA GLU A 133 -0.80 -12.17 8.72
C GLU A 133 -0.80 -11.32 10.00
N PHE A 134 0.36 -10.90 10.48
CA PHE A 134 0.48 -9.91 11.54
C PHE A 134 1.65 -8.96 11.27
N LEU A 135 1.52 -7.71 11.74
CA LEU A 135 2.62 -6.75 11.74
C LEU A 135 3.47 -6.96 12.99
N TRP A 136 4.78 -6.95 12.83
CA TRP A 136 5.73 -7.05 13.93
C TRP A 136 7.00 -6.25 13.70
N GLN A 137 7.82 -6.22 14.74
CA GLN A 137 9.22 -5.83 14.69
C GLN A 137 10.03 -7.10 14.99
N GLU A 138 11.03 -7.40 14.16
CA GLU A 138 12.07 -8.40 14.44
C GLU A 138 13.45 -7.75 14.38
N GLY A 139 14.29 -8.06 15.37
CA GLY A 139 15.63 -7.52 15.52
C GLY A 139 16.61 -8.68 15.66
N HIS A 140 17.72 -8.61 14.94
CA HIS A 140 18.75 -9.63 14.90
C HIS A 140 20.10 -8.97 15.08
N THR A 141 20.95 -9.57 15.91
CA THR A 141 22.25 -8.99 16.28
C THR A 141 23.33 -10.06 16.38
N ALA A 142 24.58 -9.63 16.29
CA ALA A 142 25.77 -10.46 16.47
C ALA A 142 26.82 -9.71 17.29
N HIS A 143 27.40 -10.38 18.27
CA HIS A 143 28.37 -9.87 19.24
C HIS A 143 29.59 -10.79 19.30
N LEU A 144 30.70 -10.31 19.87
CA LEU A 144 31.90 -11.13 20.04
C LEU A 144 31.72 -12.13 21.21
N THR A 145 31.01 -11.74 22.27
CA THR A 145 30.90 -12.51 23.52
C THR A 145 29.47 -12.77 23.97
N GLU A 146 29.30 -13.81 24.80
CA GLU A 146 28.02 -14.12 25.48
C GLU A 146 27.59 -13.00 26.44
N GLU A 147 28.52 -12.26 27.03
CA GLU A 147 28.21 -11.20 28.00
C GLU A 147 27.60 -9.97 27.31
N GLU A 148 28.14 -9.56 26.17
CA GLU A 148 27.57 -8.50 25.33
C GLU A 148 26.19 -8.89 24.80
N ALA A 149 26.07 -10.11 24.27
CA ALA A 149 24.81 -10.65 23.77
C ALA A 149 23.74 -10.73 24.87
N GLY A 150 24.08 -11.30 26.03
CA GLY A 150 23.17 -11.43 27.17
C GLY A 150 22.77 -10.11 27.82
N LYS A 151 23.65 -9.09 27.79
CA LYS A 151 23.34 -7.72 28.21
C LYS A 151 22.27 -7.11 27.32
N GLU A 152 22.43 -7.20 26.00
CA GLU A 152 21.46 -6.68 25.04
C GLU A 152 20.09 -7.39 25.13
N VAL A 153 20.06 -8.71 25.34
CA VAL A 153 18.81 -9.46 25.51
C VAL A 153 17.95 -8.89 26.65
N LEU A 154 18.58 -8.47 27.76
CA LEU A 154 17.91 -7.84 28.89
C LEU A 154 17.56 -6.36 28.63
N GLU A 155 18.41 -5.62 27.92
CA GLU A 155 18.10 -4.23 27.50
C GLU A 155 16.85 -4.17 26.62
N ILE A 156 16.72 -5.08 25.65
CA ILE A 156 15.54 -5.17 24.78
C ILE A 156 14.30 -5.66 25.56
N LEU A 157 14.47 -6.64 26.46
CA LEU A 157 13.37 -7.13 27.30
C LEU A 157 12.76 -5.99 28.14
N GLU A 158 13.60 -5.12 28.70
CA GLU A 158 13.14 -3.97 29.48
C GLU A 158 12.53 -2.87 28.61
N LEU A 159 13.01 -2.67 27.38
CA LEU A 159 12.36 -1.76 26.42
C LEU A 159 10.96 -2.25 26.00
N TYR A 160 10.78 -3.56 25.85
CA TYR A 160 9.46 -4.15 25.66
C TYR A 160 8.58 -4.03 26.90
N ALA A 161 9.15 -4.14 28.10
CA ALA A 161 8.40 -3.93 29.33
C ALA A 161 7.88 -2.49 29.39
N LYS A 162 8.72 -1.49 29.08
CA LYS A 162 8.28 -0.09 28.95
C LYS A 162 7.21 0.15 27.87
N ILE A 163 7.19 -0.62 26.79
CA ILE A 163 6.08 -0.55 25.83
C ILE A 163 4.76 -1.03 26.47
N TYR A 164 4.78 -2.13 27.23
CA TYR A 164 3.60 -2.59 27.96
C TYR A 164 3.21 -1.64 29.10
N GLU A 165 4.14 -1.30 29.98
CA GLU A 165 3.91 -0.56 31.21
C GLU A 165 3.75 0.94 30.93
N ASP A 166 4.78 1.61 30.38
CA ASP A 166 4.80 3.06 30.15
C ASP A 166 3.99 3.54 28.93
N LEU A 167 3.64 2.67 27.97
CA LEU A 167 2.92 3.08 26.74
C LEU A 167 1.53 2.44 26.60
N LEU A 168 1.30 1.27 27.19
CA LEU A 168 0.00 0.57 27.14
C LEU A 168 -0.68 0.40 28.52
N ALA A 169 -0.03 0.79 29.62
CA ALA A 169 -0.55 0.71 31.00
C ALA A 169 -0.85 -0.74 31.44
N VAL A 170 -0.19 -1.71 30.81
CA VAL A 170 -0.33 -3.14 31.05
C VAL A 170 0.88 -3.63 31.85
N PRO A 171 0.69 -4.26 33.02
CA PRO A 171 1.78 -4.88 33.78
C PRO A 171 2.25 -6.19 33.14
N VAL A 172 3.54 -6.51 33.28
CA VAL A 172 4.14 -7.72 32.71
C VAL A 172 5.16 -8.36 33.65
N VAL A 173 5.12 -9.70 33.76
CA VAL A 173 6.14 -10.47 34.47
C VAL A 173 7.32 -10.74 33.55
N ARG A 174 8.50 -10.26 33.96
CA ARG A 174 9.80 -10.49 33.31
C ARG A 174 10.32 -11.87 33.73
N GLY A 175 10.66 -12.74 32.76
CA GLY A 175 11.13 -14.09 33.05
C GLY A 175 11.86 -14.81 31.91
N ARG A 176 12.31 -16.03 32.18
CA ARG A 176 12.93 -16.97 31.21
C ARG A 176 11.96 -18.08 30.85
N LYS A 177 11.89 -18.54 29.60
CA LYS A 177 11.16 -19.77 29.25
C LYS A 177 11.81 -21.03 29.84
N THR A 178 11.03 -22.10 30.04
CA THR A 178 11.58 -23.44 30.29
C THR A 178 12.28 -23.98 29.03
N GLU A 179 12.93 -25.14 29.14
CA GLU A 179 13.60 -25.74 27.99
C GLU A 179 12.62 -26.34 26.95
N ASN A 180 11.35 -26.61 27.32
CA ASN A 180 10.29 -27.01 26.38
C ASN A 180 9.64 -25.80 25.67
N GLU A 181 9.47 -24.67 26.37
CA GLU A 181 8.79 -23.47 25.84
C GLU A 181 9.74 -22.36 25.33
N ARG A 182 11.06 -22.60 25.31
CA ARG A 182 12.02 -21.71 24.62
C ARG A 182 11.93 -21.88 23.11
N PHE A 183 12.42 -20.88 22.36
CA PHE A 183 12.68 -21.08 20.93
C PHE A 183 13.76 -22.16 20.74
N ALA A 184 13.46 -23.19 19.93
CA ALA A 184 14.31 -24.37 19.78
C ALA A 184 15.71 -24.07 19.23
N GLY A 185 15.83 -23.08 18.33
CA GLY A 185 17.13 -22.59 17.85
C GLY A 185 17.89 -21.71 18.86
N GLY A 186 17.26 -21.33 19.98
CA GLY A 186 17.83 -20.45 20.99
C GLY A 186 18.64 -21.19 22.07
N TYR A 187 19.69 -20.55 22.57
CA TYR A 187 20.40 -20.99 23.77
C TYR A 187 19.58 -20.73 25.05
N TYR A 188 18.90 -19.57 25.11
CA TYR A 188 17.80 -19.33 26.05
C TYR A 188 16.85 -18.25 25.52
N THR A 189 15.62 -18.25 26.04
CA THR A 189 14.60 -17.26 25.71
C THR A 189 14.17 -16.51 26.96
N MET A 190 14.30 -15.19 26.95
CA MET A 190 13.68 -14.28 27.91
C MET A 190 12.36 -13.76 27.33
N THR A 191 11.40 -13.43 28.19
CA THR A 191 10.04 -13.11 27.74
C THR A 191 9.29 -12.26 28.75
N LEU A 192 8.23 -11.60 28.27
CA LEU A 192 7.26 -10.87 29.06
C LEU A 192 5.93 -11.63 29.02
N GLU A 193 5.43 -12.04 30.17
CA GLU A 193 4.12 -12.69 30.30
C GLU A 193 3.12 -11.71 30.92
N GLY A 194 2.00 -11.51 30.25
CA GLY A 194 0.83 -10.79 30.75
C GLY A 194 -0.30 -11.76 31.14
N TYR A 195 -1.41 -11.21 31.62
CA TYR A 195 -2.59 -11.95 32.05
C TYR A 195 -3.87 -11.31 31.51
N ILE A 196 -4.85 -12.12 31.13
CA ILE A 196 -6.15 -11.69 30.62
C ILE A 196 -7.25 -12.06 31.64
N PRO A 197 -7.74 -11.12 32.47
CA PRO A 197 -8.66 -11.43 33.57
C PRO A 197 -9.98 -12.07 33.15
N SER A 198 -10.53 -11.67 31.99
CA SER A 198 -11.83 -12.15 31.51
C SER A 198 -11.87 -13.67 31.28
N ASN A 199 -10.74 -14.28 30.90
CA ASN A 199 -10.66 -15.71 30.58
C ASN A 199 -9.60 -16.49 31.39
N GLY A 200 -8.87 -15.85 32.31
CA GLY A 200 -7.87 -16.49 33.16
C GLY A 200 -6.56 -16.89 32.48
N ARG A 201 -6.34 -16.47 31.23
CA ARG A 201 -5.20 -16.99 30.44
C ARG A 201 -3.99 -16.07 30.52
N GLY A 202 -2.84 -16.67 30.83
CA GLY A 202 -1.54 -16.04 30.63
C GLY A 202 -1.23 -15.89 29.14
N ILE A 203 -0.58 -14.78 28.77
CA ILE A 203 -0.28 -14.46 27.37
C ILE A 203 1.15 -13.93 27.20
N GLN A 204 1.91 -14.59 26.33
CA GLN A 204 3.24 -14.14 25.95
C GLN A 204 3.15 -12.83 25.15
N GLY A 205 3.62 -11.75 25.76
CA GLY A 205 3.52 -10.39 25.21
C GLY A 205 4.67 -10.00 24.30
N ALA A 206 5.91 -10.41 24.63
CA ALA A 206 7.10 -10.18 23.80
C ALA A 206 8.21 -11.19 24.13
N THR A 207 9.22 -11.31 23.25
CA THR A 207 10.29 -12.31 23.37
C THR A 207 11.67 -11.76 23.00
N SER A 208 12.70 -12.15 23.75
CA SER A 208 14.09 -11.76 23.55
C SER A 208 15.00 -12.98 23.75
N HIS A 209 15.58 -13.47 22.66
CA HIS A 209 16.33 -14.72 22.59
C HIS A 209 17.83 -14.45 22.56
N CYS A 210 18.58 -15.13 23.43
CA CYS A 210 19.99 -15.38 23.14
C CYS A 210 20.06 -16.66 22.31
N LEU A 211 20.56 -16.53 21.08
CA LEU A 211 20.71 -17.65 20.14
C LEU A 211 22.00 -18.43 20.36
N GLY A 212 22.89 -17.91 21.21
CA GLY A 212 24.20 -18.49 21.45
C GLY A 212 25.03 -18.48 20.17
N GLN A 213 25.68 -19.61 19.89
CA GLN A 213 26.40 -19.87 18.63
C GLN A 213 25.69 -20.90 17.74
N ASN A 214 24.37 -21.09 17.89
CA ASN A 214 23.65 -22.14 17.14
C ASN A 214 23.58 -21.78 15.65
N PHE A 215 22.96 -20.65 15.33
CA PHE A 215 22.83 -20.15 13.95
C PHE A 215 24.18 -19.76 13.34
N SER A 216 25.11 -19.23 14.13
CA SER A 216 26.45 -18.87 13.65
C SER A 216 27.28 -20.07 13.20
N LYS A 217 26.99 -21.27 13.72
CA LYS A 217 27.58 -22.54 13.26
C LYS A 217 26.84 -23.12 12.05
N MET A 218 25.52 -22.93 11.96
CA MET A 218 24.71 -23.35 10.81
C MET A 218 24.99 -22.52 9.54
N PHE A 219 25.24 -21.22 9.68
CA PHE A 219 25.41 -20.26 8.57
C PHE A 219 26.86 -19.78 8.37
N ASP A 220 27.82 -20.42 9.05
CA ASP A 220 29.26 -20.08 9.09
C ASP A 220 29.56 -18.58 9.33
N ILE A 221 29.01 -18.05 10.41
CA ILE A 221 29.25 -16.68 10.86
C ILE A 221 30.37 -16.70 11.91
N ALA A 222 31.60 -16.41 11.47
CA ALA A 222 32.79 -16.40 12.32
C ALA A 222 33.69 -15.18 12.03
N VAL A 223 34.47 -14.78 13.03
CA VAL A 223 35.48 -13.71 12.94
C VAL A 223 36.85 -14.25 13.34
N GLN A 224 37.93 -13.59 12.92
CA GLN A 224 39.25 -13.86 13.49
C GLN A 224 39.30 -13.45 14.97
N ASP A 225 39.77 -14.35 15.82
CA ASP A 225 39.91 -14.12 17.27
C ASP A 225 40.88 -12.95 17.56
N PRO A 226 40.49 -11.93 18.35
CA PRO A 226 41.40 -10.87 18.79
C PRO A 226 42.65 -11.36 19.55
N ALA A 227 42.61 -12.54 20.18
CA ALA A 227 43.76 -13.18 20.82
C ALA A 227 44.70 -13.88 19.82
N GLY A 228 44.29 -14.05 18.56
CA GLY A 228 45.06 -14.68 17.49
C GLY A 228 44.81 -16.18 17.30
N GLU A 229 44.00 -16.83 18.15
CA GLU A 229 43.71 -18.27 18.10
C GLU A 229 42.65 -18.64 17.04
N GLY A 230 42.93 -18.31 15.78
CA GLY A 230 42.13 -18.75 14.63
C GLY A 230 40.80 -18.02 14.46
N HIS A 231 39.72 -18.78 14.27
CA HIS A 231 38.37 -18.26 14.00
C HIS A 231 37.38 -18.65 15.10
N VAL A 232 36.58 -17.69 15.55
CA VAL A 232 35.54 -17.86 16.58
C VAL A 232 34.17 -17.49 16.03
N HIS A 233 33.18 -18.33 16.31
CA HIS A 233 31.79 -18.06 15.94
C HIS A 233 31.16 -16.98 16.82
N VAL A 234 30.41 -16.07 16.19
CA VAL A 234 29.79 -14.93 16.88
C VAL A 234 28.62 -15.35 17.77
N TRP A 235 28.34 -14.56 18.81
CA TRP A 235 27.19 -14.75 19.69
C TRP A 235 26.01 -13.94 19.17
N GLN A 236 24.89 -14.60 18.84
CA GLN A 236 23.74 -13.95 18.23
C GLN A 236 22.55 -13.79 19.18
N ASN A 237 21.72 -12.78 18.92
CA ASN A 237 20.38 -12.64 19.49
C ASN A 237 19.33 -12.50 18.39
N SER A 238 18.08 -12.84 18.71
CA SER A 238 16.90 -12.30 18.02
C SER A 238 15.83 -11.86 19.01
N TRP A 239 15.07 -10.83 18.69
CA TRP A 239 14.06 -10.26 19.59
C TRP A 239 12.89 -9.67 18.80
N ALA A 240 11.67 -9.94 19.26
CA ALA A 240 10.46 -9.56 18.55
C ALA A 240 9.25 -9.25 19.44
N PHE A 241 8.40 -8.36 18.93
CA PHE A 241 7.03 -8.15 19.40
C PHE A 241 6.10 -7.77 18.23
N SER A 242 4.82 -8.10 18.33
CA SER A 242 3.82 -7.90 17.27
C SER A 242 2.63 -7.06 17.72
N THR A 243 1.70 -6.79 16.80
CA THR A 243 0.42 -6.14 17.07
C THR A 243 -0.45 -6.83 18.13
N ARG A 244 -0.08 -8.03 18.62
CA ARG A 244 -0.61 -8.64 19.84
C ARG A 244 -0.66 -7.66 21.02
N VAL A 245 0.31 -6.75 21.15
CA VAL A 245 0.31 -5.69 22.18
C VAL A 245 -1.01 -4.91 22.23
N ILE A 246 -1.63 -4.66 21.07
CA ILE A 246 -2.90 -3.92 20.94
C ILE A 246 -4.06 -4.76 21.46
N GLY A 247 -4.11 -6.05 21.09
CA GLY A 247 -5.14 -6.96 21.59
C GLY A 247 -5.05 -7.16 23.11
N VAL A 248 -3.84 -7.29 23.65
CA VAL A 248 -3.61 -7.39 25.11
C VAL A 248 -4.07 -6.12 25.82
N MET A 249 -3.71 -4.93 25.30
CA MET A 249 -4.20 -3.65 25.84
C MET A 249 -5.74 -3.57 25.83
N VAL A 250 -6.39 -3.94 24.71
CA VAL A 250 -7.86 -3.92 24.60
C VAL A 250 -8.52 -4.88 25.58
N MET A 251 -8.00 -6.11 25.74
CA MET A 251 -8.57 -7.12 26.63
C MET A 251 -8.34 -6.87 28.12
N ILE A 252 -7.35 -6.05 28.50
CA ILE A 252 -7.06 -5.71 29.91
C ILE A 252 -7.82 -4.45 30.35
N HIS A 253 -8.06 -3.51 29.42
CA HIS A 253 -8.62 -2.19 29.77
C HIS A 253 -10.05 -1.95 29.33
N GLY A 254 -10.54 -2.66 28.30
CA GLY A 254 -11.91 -2.52 27.81
C GLY A 254 -12.96 -2.86 28.87
N ASP A 255 -14.13 -2.23 28.77
CA ASP A 255 -15.28 -2.46 29.64
C ASP A 255 -16.56 -2.63 28.81
N ASP A 256 -17.71 -2.81 29.46
CA ASP A 256 -19.00 -3.06 28.79
C ASP A 256 -19.47 -1.90 27.90
N LYS A 257 -18.84 -0.71 28.00
CA LYS A 257 -19.09 0.43 27.11
C LYS A 257 -18.19 0.42 25.87
N GLY A 258 -17.24 -0.50 25.76
CA GLY A 258 -16.34 -0.66 24.63
C GLY A 258 -14.89 -0.33 24.95
N LEU A 259 -14.20 0.37 24.05
CA LEU A 259 -12.77 0.62 24.18
C LEU A 259 -12.47 1.54 25.37
N VAL A 260 -11.30 1.32 25.98
CA VAL A 260 -10.65 2.25 26.89
C VAL A 260 -9.19 2.36 26.45
N LEU A 261 -8.78 3.55 25.97
CA LEU A 261 -7.43 3.75 25.44
C LEU A 261 -6.56 4.51 26.45
N PRO A 262 -5.32 4.07 26.73
CA PRO A 262 -4.36 4.91 27.44
C PRO A 262 -4.02 6.16 26.61
N PRO A 263 -3.85 7.36 27.20
CA PRO A 263 -3.73 8.61 26.46
C PRO A 263 -2.44 8.75 25.67
N ARG A 264 -1.41 7.95 25.97
CA ARG A 264 -0.17 7.92 25.19
C ARG A 264 -0.37 7.25 23.82
N VAL A 265 -1.42 6.43 23.65
CA VAL A 265 -1.79 5.77 22.38
C VAL A 265 -3.15 6.19 21.82
N ALA A 266 -4.03 6.81 22.61
CA ALA A 266 -5.33 7.30 22.13
C ALA A 266 -5.19 8.34 21.01
N LYS A 267 -5.83 8.11 19.85
CA LYS A 267 -5.78 9.04 18.70
C LYS A 267 -6.28 10.44 19.06
N ILE A 268 -7.41 10.51 19.75
CA ILE A 268 -7.95 11.70 20.41
C ILE A 268 -7.83 11.44 21.91
N GLN A 269 -7.21 12.36 22.64
CA GLN A 269 -7.04 12.28 24.10
C GLN A 269 -8.20 12.95 24.83
N VAL A 270 -8.71 14.04 24.25
CA VAL A 270 -9.76 14.88 24.83
C VAL A 270 -10.79 15.20 23.75
N VAL A 271 -12.08 15.01 24.03
CA VAL A 271 -13.16 15.49 23.15
C VAL A 271 -14.04 16.49 23.89
N ILE A 272 -14.28 17.63 23.26
CA ILE A 272 -15.17 18.69 23.75
C ILE A 272 -16.54 18.50 23.10
N VAL A 273 -17.59 18.36 23.91
CA VAL A 273 -18.97 18.21 23.45
C VAL A 273 -19.77 19.43 23.91
N PRO A 274 -20.31 20.25 22.98
CA PRO A 274 -21.26 21.31 23.30
C PRO A 274 -22.58 20.73 23.88
N VAL A 275 -23.03 21.26 25.01
CA VAL A 275 -24.22 20.80 25.74
C VAL A 275 -25.20 21.94 26.06
N GLY A 276 -26.48 21.60 26.25
CA GLY A 276 -27.50 22.56 26.66
C GLY A 276 -28.06 23.48 25.56
N ILE A 277 -27.57 23.34 24.32
CA ILE A 277 -28.19 23.94 23.12
C ILE A 277 -29.61 23.37 22.97
N SER A 278 -30.60 24.24 22.74
CA SER A 278 -32.02 23.86 22.69
C SER A 278 -32.78 24.65 21.63
N LYS A 279 -34.04 24.26 21.33
CA LYS A 279 -34.96 25.04 20.48
C LYS A 279 -35.33 26.44 21.02
N LYS A 280 -34.80 26.83 22.20
CA LYS A 280 -34.95 28.18 22.80
C LYS A 280 -33.65 28.99 22.80
N THR A 281 -32.53 28.38 22.43
CA THR A 281 -31.24 29.04 22.26
C THR A 281 -31.25 29.75 20.90
N THR A 282 -30.80 31.00 20.82
CA THR A 282 -30.73 31.69 19.51
C THR A 282 -29.58 31.17 18.66
N ALA A 283 -29.53 31.53 17.37
CA ALA A 283 -28.41 31.15 16.51
C ALA A 283 -27.10 31.79 17.02
N GLU A 284 -27.17 33.05 17.43
CA GLU A 284 -26.06 33.84 17.95
C GLU A 284 -25.53 33.28 19.29
N GLU A 285 -26.43 32.88 20.21
CA GLU A 285 -26.04 32.21 21.46
C GLU A 285 -25.38 30.83 21.22
N LYS A 286 -25.83 30.11 20.19
CA LYS A 286 -25.29 28.80 19.80
C LYS A 286 -23.90 28.95 19.19
N ASP A 287 -23.74 29.86 18.23
CA ASP A 287 -22.49 30.02 17.50
C ASP A 287 -21.40 30.62 18.42
N GLN A 288 -21.74 31.56 19.31
CA GLN A 288 -20.84 32.03 20.36
C GLN A 288 -20.34 30.91 21.30
N LEU A 289 -21.19 29.90 21.60
CA LEU A 289 -20.80 28.75 22.40
C LEU A 289 -19.85 27.80 21.64
N LEU A 290 -20.02 27.69 20.31
CA LEU A 290 -19.14 26.90 19.44
C LEU A 290 -17.78 27.58 19.29
N ASP A 291 -17.74 28.89 19.08
CA ASP A 291 -16.49 29.68 19.04
C ASP A 291 -15.68 29.52 20.33
N GLN A 292 -16.33 29.60 21.50
CA GLN A 292 -15.68 29.36 22.79
C GLN A 292 -15.17 27.92 22.95
N ALA A 293 -15.90 26.91 22.45
CA ALA A 293 -15.44 25.52 22.46
C ALA A 293 -14.21 25.33 21.54
N ASP A 294 -14.18 26.00 20.39
CA ASP A 294 -13.07 25.98 19.44
C ASP A 294 -11.85 26.79 19.91
N GLU A 295 -12.05 27.86 20.69
CA GLU A 295 -11.01 28.58 21.42
C GLU A 295 -10.36 27.70 22.50
N ILE A 296 -11.15 27.00 23.30
CA ILE A 296 -10.66 26.02 24.28
C ILE A 296 -9.86 24.91 23.57
N ARG A 297 -10.36 24.38 22.45
CA ARG A 297 -9.66 23.40 21.60
C ARG A 297 -8.33 23.94 21.07
N ALA A 298 -8.30 25.18 20.58
CA ALA A 298 -7.11 25.82 20.05
C ALA A 298 -6.05 26.03 21.15
N THR A 299 -6.48 26.47 22.33
CA THR A 299 -5.62 26.71 23.50
C THR A 299 -4.98 25.40 23.98
N LEU A 300 -5.77 24.33 24.16
CA LEU A 300 -5.25 23.01 24.55
C LEU A 300 -4.34 22.37 23.48
N LYS A 301 -4.58 22.62 22.19
CA LYS A 301 -3.67 22.18 21.11
C LYS A 301 -2.35 22.97 21.10
N LYS A 302 -2.40 24.28 21.33
CA LYS A 302 -1.25 25.19 21.20
C LYS A 302 -0.32 25.15 22.41
N GLU A 303 -0.87 25.24 23.61
CA GLU A 303 -0.09 25.37 24.85
C GLU A 303 0.24 23.99 25.43
N ALA A 304 -0.79 23.14 25.60
CA ALA A 304 -0.66 21.82 26.19
C ALA A 304 -0.30 20.70 25.18
N ARG A 305 -0.22 21.00 23.88
CA ARG A 305 0.12 20.07 22.79
C ARG A 305 -0.77 18.81 22.71
N LEU A 306 -1.99 18.90 23.22
CA LEU A 306 -2.90 17.75 23.33
C LEU A 306 -3.67 17.45 22.04
N ARG A 307 -3.98 16.17 21.82
CA ARG A 307 -4.82 15.70 20.71
C ARG A 307 -6.29 15.88 21.07
N VAL A 308 -6.76 17.13 20.94
CA VAL A 308 -8.14 17.55 21.26
C VAL A 308 -9.03 17.60 20.00
N ASP A 309 -10.31 17.30 20.14
CA ASP A 309 -11.31 17.52 19.09
C ASP A 309 -12.62 18.14 19.65
N VAL A 310 -13.45 18.73 18.78
CA VAL A 310 -14.76 19.34 19.14
C VAL A 310 -15.88 18.68 18.35
N ASP A 311 -16.84 18.07 19.04
CA ASP A 311 -17.98 17.42 18.41
C ASP A 311 -19.14 18.39 18.16
N ALA A 312 -18.97 19.23 17.14
CA ALA A 312 -20.00 20.17 16.67
C ALA A 312 -21.11 19.51 15.82
N ARG A 313 -21.10 18.18 15.60
CA ARG A 313 -22.05 17.51 14.67
C ARG A 313 -23.52 17.81 15.01
N GLU A 314 -24.28 18.30 14.06
CA GLU A 314 -25.72 18.54 14.23
C GLU A 314 -26.53 17.23 14.11
N GLY A 315 -27.83 17.28 14.42
CA GLY A 315 -28.73 16.11 14.41
C GLY A 315 -28.58 15.16 15.62
N TYR A 316 -27.38 15.05 16.20
CA TYR A 316 -27.11 14.15 17.33
C TYR A 316 -27.29 14.80 18.70
N THR A 317 -27.94 14.09 19.62
CA THR A 317 -28.07 14.53 21.02
C THR A 317 -26.72 14.45 21.76
N PRO A 318 -26.48 15.26 22.80
CA PRO A 318 -25.27 15.13 23.61
C PRO A 318 -25.09 13.72 24.19
N ALA A 319 -26.16 13.07 24.63
CA ALA A 319 -26.11 11.70 25.15
C ALA A 319 -25.66 10.67 24.09
N TRP A 320 -26.07 10.83 22.83
CA TRP A 320 -25.57 10.00 21.73
C TRP A 320 -24.08 10.23 21.49
N LYS A 321 -23.64 11.50 21.47
CA LYS A 321 -22.23 11.88 21.33
C LYS A 321 -21.38 11.32 22.48
N PHE A 322 -21.89 11.36 23.71
CA PHE A 322 -21.22 10.79 24.88
C PHE A 322 -20.94 9.30 24.70
N ASN A 323 -21.93 8.54 24.21
CA ASN A 323 -21.78 7.12 23.91
C ASN A 323 -20.79 6.87 22.75
N ASP A 324 -20.93 7.58 21.63
CA ASP A 324 -20.03 7.45 20.46
C ASP A 324 -18.54 7.62 20.83
N TRP A 325 -18.22 8.57 21.72
CA TRP A 325 -16.85 8.77 22.20
C TRP A 325 -16.42 7.86 23.37
N GLU A 326 -17.36 7.38 24.18
CA GLU A 326 -17.09 6.35 25.20
C GLU A 326 -16.77 5.00 24.53
N LEU A 327 -17.53 4.59 23.51
CA LEU A 327 -17.31 3.40 22.69
C LEU A 327 -15.95 3.42 21.98
N LYS A 328 -15.53 4.58 21.48
CA LYS A 328 -14.21 4.83 20.86
C LYS A 328 -13.07 4.94 21.89
N GLY A 329 -13.37 4.96 23.19
CA GLY A 329 -12.39 4.97 24.26
C GLY A 329 -11.56 6.24 24.39
N VAL A 330 -12.11 7.41 24.03
CA VAL A 330 -11.44 8.70 24.24
C VAL A 330 -11.23 8.92 25.76
N PRO A 331 -10.00 9.12 26.26
CA PRO A 331 -9.70 9.12 27.70
C PRO A 331 -10.49 10.13 28.54
N LEU A 332 -10.68 11.34 28.01
CA LEU A 332 -11.35 12.44 28.70
C LEU A 332 -12.40 13.07 27.78
N ARG A 333 -13.63 13.22 28.29
CA ARG A 333 -14.63 14.10 27.69
C ARG A 333 -14.71 15.40 28.49
N LEU A 334 -14.75 16.51 27.77
CA LEU A 334 -15.13 17.82 28.26
C LEU A 334 -16.55 18.15 27.76
N GLU A 335 -17.37 18.69 28.64
CA GLU A 335 -18.77 19.01 28.42
C GLU A 335 -18.93 20.52 28.68
N PHE A 336 -19.30 21.29 27.66
CA PHE A 336 -19.31 22.76 27.73
C PHE A 336 -20.63 23.33 27.24
N GLY A 337 -21.26 24.22 28.01
CA GLY A 337 -22.60 24.72 27.71
C GLY A 337 -22.93 26.06 28.40
N PRO A 338 -24.08 26.67 28.09
CA PRO A 338 -24.40 28.04 28.53
C PRO A 338 -24.45 28.27 30.05
N LYS A 339 -24.58 27.20 30.86
CA LYS A 339 -24.49 27.26 32.33
C LYS A 339 -23.06 27.30 32.84
N ASP A 340 -22.13 26.72 32.10
CA ASP A 340 -20.73 26.50 32.50
C ASP A 340 -19.87 27.64 31.95
N ALA A 341 -20.16 28.11 30.73
CA ALA A 341 -19.69 29.38 30.19
C ALA A 341 -19.98 30.56 31.15
N LYS A 342 -21.22 30.67 31.66
CA LYS A 342 -21.64 31.68 32.65
C LYS A 342 -20.96 31.55 34.03
N LYS A 343 -20.21 30.48 34.28
CA LYS A 343 -19.42 30.23 35.50
C LYS A 343 -17.91 30.29 35.26
N GLY A 344 -17.45 30.38 34.01
CA GLY A 344 -16.02 30.28 33.66
C GLY A 344 -15.43 28.88 33.85
N VAL A 345 -16.24 27.82 33.75
CA VAL A 345 -15.80 26.42 33.96
C VAL A 345 -16.13 25.53 32.76
N VAL A 346 -15.51 24.36 32.72
CA VAL A 346 -15.85 23.25 31.83
C VAL A 346 -16.12 22.00 32.68
N SER A 347 -17.25 21.34 32.43
CA SER A 347 -17.57 20.06 33.08
C SER A 347 -16.76 18.92 32.43
N TYR A 348 -16.39 17.87 33.16
CA TYR A 348 -15.66 16.73 32.59
C TYR A 348 -16.25 15.38 32.95
N THR A 349 -15.95 14.37 32.13
CA THR A 349 -16.13 12.94 32.46
C THR A 349 -14.85 12.18 32.10
N LYS A 350 -14.26 11.50 33.08
CA LYS A 350 -13.11 10.60 32.93
C LYS A 350 -13.56 9.22 32.43
N ARG A 351 -13.06 8.72 31.29
CA ARG A 351 -13.68 7.60 30.51
C ARG A 351 -13.94 6.30 31.27
N TYR A 352 -12.92 5.73 31.90
CA TYR A 352 -12.97 4.37 32.46
C TYR A 352 -13.38 4.31 33.94
N ASN A 353 -14.00 5.38 34.43
CA ASN A 353 -14.69 5.38 35.71
C ASN A 353 -15.93 6.27 35.79
N ASN A 354 -16.11 7.17 34.83
CA ASN A 354 -17.23 8.10 34.81
C ASN A 354 -17.21 9.11 35.99
N GLU A 355 -16.05 9.35 36.62
CA GLU A 355 -15.85 10.45 37.56
C GLU A 355 -16.00 11.78 36.82
N LYS A 356 -16.70 12.70 37.47
CA LYS A 356 -17.08 13.99 36.92
C LYS A 356 -16.74 15.10 37.89
N GLY A 357 -16.40 16.25 37.34
CA GLY A 357 -16.15 17.47 38.07
C GLY A 357 -16.16 18.65 37.12
N THR A 358 -15.65 19.78 37.59
CA THR A 358 -15.55 21.02 36.81
C THR A 358 -14.14 21.60 36.94
N ILE A 359 -13.56 22.02 35.81
CA ILE A 359 -12.24 22.67 35.73
C ILE A 359 -12.47 24.16 35.41
N PRO A 360 -11.85 25.12 36.11
CA PRO A 360 -11.85 26.53 35.69
C PRO A 360 -11.18 26.67 34.31
N ILE A 361 -11.76 27.45 33.39
CA ILE A 361 -11.20 27.65 32.04
C ILE A 361 -9.78 28.23 32.13
N THR A 362 -9.51 29.08 33.13
CA THR A 362 -8.19 29.66 33.45
C THR A 362 -7.12 28.65 33.84
N GLU A 363 -7.51 27.45 34.28
CA GLU A 363 -6.61 26.39 34.75
C GLU A 363 -6.61 25.17 33.82
N ILE A 364 -7.28 25.26 32.66
CA ILE A 364 -7.52 24.10 31.79
C ILE A 364 -6.22 23.60 31.13
N THR A 365 -5.26 24.48 30.83
CA THR A 365 -3.99 24.12 30.18
C THR A 365 -2.98 23.48 31.12
N THR A 366 -3.12 23.62 32.44
CA THR A 366 -2.34 22.89 33.44
C THR A 366 -3.10 21.65 33.93
N THR A 367 -4.39 21.81 34.19
CA THR A 367 -5.24 20.75 34.77
C THR A 367 -5.58 19.65 33.77
N VAL A 368 -5.82 19.94 32.49
CA VAL A 368 -6.17 18.88 31.53
C VAL A 368 -4.97 17.99 31.19
N PRO A 369 -3.73 18.50 30.99
CA PRO A 369 -2.54 17.66 31.10
C PRO A 369 -2.55 16.91 32.43
N LYS A 370 -2.66 17.60 33.58
CA LYS A 370 -2.61 17.00 34.92
C LYS A 370 -3.79 16.05 35.31
N MET A 371 -4.77 15.89 34.43
CA MET A 371 -5.89 14.92 34.45
C MET A 371 -5.89 13.96 33.26
N LEU A 372 -4.96 14.16 32.35
CA LEU A 372 -4.18 13.10 31.78
C LEU A 372 -2.91 12.87 32.67
N GLU A 373 -2.88 13.10 34.03
CA GLU A 373 -1.77 12.75 35.00
C GLU A 373 -2.05 11.77 36.24
N GLU A 374 -3.05 10.87 36.24
CA GLU A 374 -3.19 9.59 37.07
C GLU A 374 -3.34 8.07 36.47
N ILE A 375 -3.20 7.63 35.15
CA ILE A 375 -3.68 6.40 34.39
C ILE A 375 -2.57 5.51 33.81
N GLN A 376 -1.52 5.97 33.13
CA GLN A 376 -0.44 5.04 32.77
C GLN A 376 0.21 4.50 34.06
N ALA A 377 -0.06 5.18 35.18
CA ALA A 377 -0.07 4.63 36.53
C ALA A 377 -1.44 4.14 37.09
N GLY A 378 -2.63 4.63 36.72
CA GLY A 378 -3.96 4.23 37.28
C GLY A 378 -4.71 3.05 36.63
N MET A 379 -4.61 2.88 35.31
CA MET A 379 -4.95 1.66 34.55
C MET A 379 -3.96 0.60 34.96
N TYR A 380 -2.67 0.95 34.95
CA TYR A 380 -1.60 0.10 35.43
C TYR A 380 -1.85 -0.32 36.89
N ARG A 381 -2.13 0.59 37.83
CA ARG A 381 -2.44 0.24 39.23
C ARG A 381 -3.61 -0.74 39.37
N ARG A 382 -4.66 -0.64 38.54
CA ARG A 382 -5.75 -1.65 38.55
C ARG A 382 -5.30 -2.96 37.94
N ALA A 383 -4.77 -2.92 36.72
CA ALA A 383 -4.34 -4.11 35.99
C ALA A 383 -3.27 -4.88 36.79
N ASP A 384 -2.37 -4.18 37.47
CA ASP A 384 -1.34 -4.71 38.38
C ASP A 384 -1.95 -5.30 39.65
N ALA A 385 -2.94 -4.62 40.26
CA ALA A 385 -3.68 -5.19 41.39
C ALA A 385 -4.40 -6.50 40.99
N THR A 386 -5.17 -6.50 39.91
CA THR A 386 -5.88 -7.68 39.38
C THR A 386 -4.90 -8.79 38.95
N PHE A 387 -3.76 -8.44 38.34
CA PHE A 387 -2.72 -9.41 37.96
C PHE A 387 -1.93 -9.95 39.17
N LYS A 388 -1.85 -9.22 40.28
CA LYS A 388 -1.29 -9.71 41.55
C LYS A 388 -2.28 -10.60 42.31
N GLU A 389 -3.56 -10.23 42.31
CA GLU A 389 -4.66 -11.01 42.91
C GLU A 389 -4.80 -12.40 42.26
N HIS A 390 -4.82 -12.44 40.93
CA HIS A 390 -4.87 -13.68 40.15
C HIS A 390 -3.49 -14.32 39.91
N ARG A 391 -2.52 -14.11 40.81
CA ARG A 391 -1.19 -14.72 40.73
C ARG A 391 -0.83 -15.38 42.06
N ARG A 392 -1.35 -16.60 42.25
CA ARG A 392 -1.30 -17.33 43.51
C ARG A 392 -0.09 -18.25 43.59
N VAL A 393 0.48 -18.40 44.79
CA VAL A 393 1.52 -19.39 45.07
C VAL A 393 0.84 -20.66 45.52
N VAL A 394 1.14 -21.79 44.88
CA VAL A 394 0.51 -23.09 45.14
C VAL A 394 1.58 -24.14 45.48
N THR A 395 1.39 -24.83 46.60
CA THR A 395 2.38 -25.76 47.18
C THR A 395 1.85 -27.16 47.49
N ALA A 396 0.53 -27.39 47.36
CA ALA A 396 -0.07 -28.72 47.29
C ALA A 396 -0.67 -28.95 45.90
N TRP A 397 -0.71 -30.20 45.43
CA TRP A 397 -1.22 -30.52 44.08
C TRP A 397 -2.74 -30.32 43.98
N ASP A 398 -3.48 -30.66 45.04
CA ASP A 398 -4.95 -30.64 45.06
C ASP A 398 -5.52 -29.22 44.87
N ASP A 399 -4.77 -28.19 45.31
CA ASP A 399 -5.09 -26.78 45.12
C ASP A 399 -4.97 -26.30 43.65
N VAL A 400 -4.21 -27.01 42.80
CA VAL A 400 -3.88 -26.56 41.42
C VAL A 400 -5.14 -26.44 40.56
N MET A 401 -6.00 -27.45 40.57
CA MET A 401 -7.24 -27.42 39.77
C MET A 401 -8.20 -26.36 40.30
N GLY A 402 -8.29 -26.19 41.62
CA GLY A 402 -9.09 -25.13 42.24
C GLY A 402 -8.61 -23.72 41.87
N ALA A 403 -7.31 -23.48 41.80
CA ALA A 403 -6.75 -22.20 41.35
C ALA A 403 -7.02 -21.95 39.85
N LEU A 404 -6.84 -22.96 38.99
CA LEU A 404 -7.09 -22.84 37.55
C LEU A 404 -8.57 -22.59 37.23
N ASP A 405 -9.50 -23.26 37.94
CA ASP A 405 -10.94 -23.03 37.80
C ASP A 405 -11.36 -21.64 38.32
N ASN A 406 -10.65 -21.09 39.31
CA ASN A 406 -10.77 -19.69 39.74
C ASN A 406 -10.09 -18.67 38.79
N LYS A 407 -9.64 -19.11 37.61
CA LYS A 407 -8.92 -18.30 36.60
C LYS A 407 -7.54 -17.78 37.03
N ASP A 408 -6.98 -18.28 38.12
CA ASP A 408 -5.69 -17.82 38.64
C ASP A 408 -4.49 -18.39 37.85
N LEU A 409 -3.43 -17.59 37.74
CA LEU A 409 -2.10 -18.08 37.38
C LEU A 409 -1.38 -18.60 38.63
N VAL A 410 -0.83 -19.81 38.55
CA VAL A 410 -0.13 -20.44 39.68
C VAL A 410 1.39 -20.33 39.57
N LEU A 411 2.05 -19.95 40.66
CA LEU A 411 3.49 -20.18 40.88
C LEU A 411 3.65 -21.49 41.67
N ILE A 412 4.41 -22.43 41.11
CA ILE A 412 4.57 -23.78 41.66
C ILE A 412 6.05 -24.14 41.85
N PRO A 413 6.43 -24.90 42.91
CA PRO A 413 7.77 -25.44 43.05
C PRO A 413 8.00 -26.53 42.00
N PHE A 414 8.96 -26.33 41.09
CA PHE A 414 9.09 -27.18 39.90
C PHE A 414 10.51 -27.71 39.67
N CYS A 415 10.61 -28.92 39.10
CA CYS A 415 11.89 -29.58 38.84
C CYS A 415 12.58 -29.08 37.57
N LEU A 416 11.92 -28.33 36.68
CA LEU A 416 12.45 -27.90 35.38
C LEU A 416 12.99 -29.07 34.54
N ASP A 417 12.22 -30.16 34.48
CA ASP A 417 12.43 -31.25 33.52
C ASP A 417 11.29 -31.25 32.51
N GLY A 418 11.61 -31.38 31.22
CA GLY A 418 10.64 -31.28 30.13
C GLY A 418 9.55 -32.33 30.23
N LYS A 419 9.90 -33.59 30.55
CA LYS A 419 8.91 -34.67 30.69
C LYS A 419 7.94 -34.41 31.84
N CYS A 420 8.42 -33.75 32.89
CA CYS A 420 7.57 -33.34 34.01
C CYS A 420 6.68 -32.15 33.67
N GLU A 421 7.05 -31.29 32.70
CA GLU A 421 6.21 -30.20 32.20
C GLU A 421 5.08 -30.75 31.33
N ASP A 422 5.43 -31.65 30.40
CA ASP A 422 4.47 -32.35 29.55
C ASP A 422 3.48 -33.17 30.40
N ARG A 423 3.94 -33.85 31.45
CA ARG A 423 3.08 -34.62 32.36
C ARG A 423 2.16 -33.75 33.22
N VAL A 424 2.61 -32.58 33.70
CA VAL A 424 1.73 -31.63 34.42
C VAL A 424 0.61 -31.11 33.51
N LYS A 425 0.91 -30.90 32.23
CA LYS A 425 -0.07 -30.50 31.21
C LYS A 425 -1.09 -31.60 30.90
N GLU A 426 -0.67 -32.87 30.84
CA GLU A 426 -1.59 -34.01 30.76
C GLU A 426 -2.51 -34.07 31.99
N LEU A 427 -1.94 -34.06 33.19
CA LEU A 427 -2.66 -34.17 34.47
C LEU A 427 -3.66 -33.03 34.74
N THR A 428 -3.52 -31.88 34.06
CA THR A 428 -4.42 -30.72 34.19
C THR A 428 -5.35 -30.53 32.99
N THR A 429 -5.36 -31.45 32.02
CA THR A 429 -6.31 -31.41 30.89
C THR A 429 -7.62 -32.09 31.29
N LYS A 430 -8.67 -31.31 31.59
CA LYS A 430 -10.02 -31.83 31.78
C LYS A 430 -10.54 -32.45 30.47
N VAL A 431 -11.22 -33.60 30.56
CA VAL A 431 -11.99 -34.19 29.46
C VAL A 431 -13.46 -33.91 29.74
N GLU A 432 -14.07 -33.05 28.93
CA GLU A 432 -15.48 -32.67 29.01
C GLU A 432 -16.13 -32.95 27.65
N GLU A 433 -17.35 -33.51 27.64
CA GLU A 433 -17.99 -34.06 26.43
C GLU A 433 -18.85 -33.04 25.65
N GLU A 434 -19.00 -31.80 26.15
CA GLU A 434 -19.82 -30.77 25.51
C GLU A 434 -19.06 -29.93 24.47
N GLN A 435 -19.79 -29.36 23.51
CA GLN A 435 -19.26 -28.72 22.31
C GLN A 435 -18.69 -27.30 22.58
N GLY A 436 -17.62 -27.23 23.36
CA GLY A 436 -16.84 -26.02 23.64
C GLY A 436 -15.42 -26.06 23.04
N ALA A 437 -14.72 -24.92 23.06
CA ALA A 437 -13.33 -24.84 22.62
C ALA A 437 -12.42 -25.72 23.50
N PRO A 438 -11.43 -26.44 22.92
CA PRO A 438 -10.76 -27.55 23.59
C PRO A 438 -10.11 -27.15 24.91
N SER A 439 -10.44 -27.91 25.95
CA SER A 439 -9.71 -27.95 27.22
C SER A 439 -8.22 -28.14 26.94
N MET A 440 -7.42 -27.17 27.40
CA MET A 440 -5.98 -27.13 27.22
C MET A 440 -5.37 -27.09 28.60
N GLY A 441 -4.74 -28.19 29.02
CA GLY A 441 -4.05 -28.28 30.30
C GLY A 441 -2.97 -27.20 30.48
N MET A 442 -2.61 -26.98 31.75
CA MET A 442 -1.65 -25.97 32.17
C MET A 442 -0.28 -26.20 31.54
N LYS A 443 0.37 -25.11 31.13
CA LYS A 443 1.73 -25.11 30.56
C LYS A 443 2.57 -24.05 31.27
N SER A 444 3.90 -24.11 31.17
CA SER A 444 4.69 -23.00 31.69
C SER A 444 4.43 -21.71 30.90
N LEU A 445 4.46 -20.59 31.62
CA LEU A 445 4.44 -19.24 31.05
C LEU A 445 5.89 -18.73 31.02
N CYS A 446 6.46 -18.46 32.20
CA CYS A 446 7.89 -18.24 32.36
C CYS A 446 8.35 -18.65 33.77
N ILE A 447 9.67 -18.68 33.95
CA ILE A 447 10.38 -18.69 35.21
C ILE A 447 10.63 -17.21 35.56
N PRO A 448 9.91 -16.62 36.54
CA PRO A 448 10.04 -15.19 36.84
C PRO A 448 11.45 -14.78 37.30
N PHE A 449 11.82 -13.52 37.11
CA PHE A 449 13.03 -12.96 37.71
C PHE A 449 12.84 -12.59 39.19
N GLU A 450 11.62 -12.20 39.57
CA GLU A 450 11.22 -11.94 40.96
C GLU A 450 10.50 -13.19 41.51
N GLN A 451 10.96 -13.70 42.65
CA GLN A 451 10.46 -14.94 43.25
C GLN A 451 9.85 -14.66 44.63
N PRO A 452 8.75 -15.35 45.02
CA PRO A 452 7.96 -14.98 46.19
C PRO A 452 8.66 -15.26 47.53
N SER A 453 9.51 -16.28 47.58
CA SER A 453 10.31 -16.69 48.74
C SER A 453 11.54 -17.46 48.27
N ALA A 454 12.37 -17.94 49.20
CA ALA A 454 13.30 -19.04 48.92
C ALA A 454 12.55 -20.38 48.96
N LEU A 455 13.03 -21.40 48.24
CA LEU A 455 12.57 -22.78 48.49
C LEU A 455 13.20 -23.28 49.79
N GLU A 456 12.42 -24.03 50.57
CA GLU A 456 12.95 -24.74 51.74
C GLU A 456 13.81 -25.94 51.29
N GLU A 457 14.84 -26.26 52.08
CA GLU A 457 15.82 -27.29 51.70
C GLU A 457 15.18 -28.69 51.74
N GLY A 458 14.85 -29.22 50.55
CA GLY A 458 14.17 -30.50 50.39
C GLY A 458 12.78 -30.41 49.75
N THR A 459 12.31 -29.22 49.38
CA THR A 459 11.04 -29.04 48.64
C THR A 459 11.02 -29.91 47.38
N LYS A 460 10.00 -30.76 47.23
CA LYS A 460 9.78 -31.59 46.04
C LYS A 460 9.18 -30.79 44.87
N CYS A 461 9.24 -31.34 43.67
CA CYS A 461 8.40 -30.90 42.57
C CYS A 461 6.91 -31.02 42.94
N LEU A 462 6.06 -30.09 42.48
CA LEU A 462 4.62 -30.14 42.75
C LEU A 462 3.88 -31.28 42.02
N ASN A 463 4.44 -31.80 40.91
CA ASN A 463 3.87 -32.95 40.22
C ASN A 463 3.89 -34.18 41.16
N PRO A 464 2.73 -34.78 41.51
CA PRO A 464 2.67 -35.92 42.44
C PRO A 464 3.43 -37.15 41.96
N GLU A 465 3.66 -37.28 40.65
CA GLU A 465 4.44 -38.37 40.03
C GLU A 465 5.95 -38.10 39.97
N CYS A 466 6.43 -36.96 40.50
CA CYS A 466 7.82 -36.52 40.37
C CYS A 466 8.57 -36.49 41.71
N GLU A 467 9.39 -37.51 41.96
CA GLU A 467 10.20 -37.62 43.19
C GLU A 467 11.37 -36.62 43.27
N THR A 468 11.65 -35.88 42.19
CA THR A 468 12.82 -34.98 42.15
C THR A 468 12.58 -33.70 42.95
N LEU A 469 13.67 -33.18 43.55
CA LEU A 469 13.63 -31.90 44.25
C LEU A 469 13.31 -30.76 43.28
N ALA A 470 12.48 -29.81 43.72
CA ALA A 470 12.31 -28.55 43.02
C ALA A 470 13.67 -27.83 43.02
N LYS A 471 14.27 -27.70 41.84
CA LYS A 471 15.63 -27.12 41.70
C LYS A 471 15.64 -25.63 42.07
N GLN A 472 14.48 -24.99 41.93
CA GLN A 472 14.31 -23.56 41.77
C GLN A 472 12.86 -23.16 42.08
N TRP A 473 12.67 -22.10 42.88
CA TRP A 473 11.96 -20.94 42.32
C TRP A 473 12.97 -20.24 41.37
N THR A 474 14.18 -19.88 41.85
CA THR A 474 15.45 -19.77 41.06
C THR A 474 16.73 -19.74 41.93
N ILE A 475 17.94 -19.63 41.32
CA ILE A 475 19.29 -19.97 41.87
C ILE A 475 20.08 -18.83 42.59
N CYS A 476 21.06 -19.21 43.44
CA CYS A 476 22.00 -18.32 44.14
C CYS A 476 23.06 -17.61 43.25
N GLU A 477 23.66 -16.54 43.78
CA GLU A 477 24.49 -15.60 42.98
C GLU A 477 25.86 -16.13 42.56
N ASN A 478 26.66 -16.70 43.47
CA ASN A 478 28.04 -17.05 43.14
C ASN A 478 28.14 -18.24 42.16
N CYS A 479 27.19 -19.19 42.23
CA CYS A 479 27.06 -20.24 41.22
C CYS A 479 26.48 -19.71 39.89
N ARG A 480 25.56 -18.74 39.92
CA ARG A 480 25.06 -18.01 38.74
C ARG A 480 26.18 -17.27 38.01
N ARG A 481 27.03 -16.54 38.73
CA ARG A 481 28.20 -15.83 38.17
C ARG A 481 29.25 -16.76 37.57
N ARG A 482 29.49 -17.93 38.17
CA ARG A 482 30.51 -18.91 37.71
C ARG A 482 29.96 -20.05 36.84
N LYS A 483 28.68 -20.02 36.46
CA LYS A 483 28.00 -21.01 35.60
C LYS A 483 28.18 -22.48 36.03
N VAL A 484 28.23 -22.75 37.33
CA VAL A 484 28.41 -24.09 37.92
C VAL A 484 27.15 -24.58 38.63
N LYS A 485 26.94 -25.90 38.68
CA LYS A 485 25.80 -26.51 39.38
C LYS A 485 25.80 -26.13 40.87
N CYS A 486 24.69 -25.54 41.33
CA CYS A 486 24.40 -25.28 42.74
C CYS A 486 23.45 -26.36 43.28
N SER A 487 23.45 -26.58 44.60
CA SER A 487 22.58 -27.55 45.28
C SER A 487 21.53 -26.93 46.21
N GLY A 488 21.28 -25.62 46.12
CA GLY A 488 20.28 -24.90 46.94
C GLY A 488 20.64 -24.66 48.42
N LYS A 489 21.46 -25.51 49.05
CA LYS A 489 21.92 -25.36 50.44
C LYS A 489 22.71 -24.07 50.68
N GLN A 490 22.73 -23.55 51.92
CA GLN A 490 23.58 -22.43 52.32
C GLN A 490 24.54 -22.82 53.47
N PRO A 491 25.87 -22.83 53.27
CA PRO A 491 26.58 -22.70 51.99
C PRO A 491 26.46 -23.97 51.13
N CYS A 492 26.32 -23.80 49.81
CA CYS A 492 26.24 -24.96 48.93
C CYS A 492 27.59 -25.68 48.83
N PRO A 493 27.66 -27.01 48.59
CA PRO A 493 28.93 -27.74 48.48
C PRO A 493 29.84 -27.20 47.38
N THR A 494 29.27 -26.62 46.31
CA THR A 494 30.04 -25.97 45.24
C THR A 494 30.75 -24.71 45.71
N CYS A 495 30.09 -23.83 46.49
CA CYS A 495 30.73 -22.66 47.09
C CYS A 495 31.72 -23.07 48.19
N THR A 496 31.33 -24.02 49.05
CA THR A 496 32.16 -24.56 50.14
C THR A 496 33.47 -25.15 49.62
N ARG A 497 33.41 -26.00 48.58
CA ARG A 497 34.59 -26.60 47.92
C ARG A 497 35.48 -25.57 47.21
N LEU A 498 34.93 -24.40 46.85
CA LEU A 498 35.66 -23.32 46.19
C LEU A 498 36.15 -22.23 47.15
N GLY A 499 35.91 -22.37 48.47
CA GLY A 499 36.26 -21.35 49.46
C GLY A 499 35.51 -20.03 49.29
N LEU A 500 34.31 -20.06 48.69
CA LEU A 500 33.52 -18.87 48.38
C LEU A 500 32.38 -18.67 49.37
N GLU A 501 32.17 -17.43 49.79
CA GLU A 501 30.96 -17.03 50.51
C GLU A 501 29.71 -17.31 49.65
N CYS A 502 28.70 -17.95 50.24
CA CYS A 502 27.53 -18.42 49.52
C CYS A 502 26.36 -17.46 49.72
N THR A 503 26.32 -16.40 48.92
CA THR A 503 25.24 -15.41 48.97
C THR A 503 24.03 -15.84 48.12
N PHE A 504 22.86 -15.78 48.77
CA PHE A 504 21.56 -15.76 48.12
C PHE A 504 21.08 -14.31 48.21
N GLY A 505 21.48 -13.51 47.22
CA GLY A 505 21.32 -12.06 47.27
C GLY A 505 19.86 -11.62 47.32
N ASN A 506 19.40 -11.24 48.51
CA ASN A 506 18.35 -10.23 48.62
C ASN A 506 18.77 -9.03 47.78
N ILE A 507 17.97 -8.66 46.78
CA ILE A 507 18.04 -7.29 46.24
C ILE A 507 17.36 -6.39 47.27
N THR A 508 18.02 -6.20 48.42
CA THR A 508 17.96 -4.90 49.06
C THR A 508 18.31 -3.90 47.98
N ARG A 509 17.33 -3.07 47.57
CA ARG A 509 17.62 -1.79 46.91
C ARG A 509 18.81 -1.22 47.66
N ARG A 510 19.91 -0.88 46.97
CA ARG A 510 21.05 -0.28 47.65
C ARG A 510 20.59 1.05 48.22
N GLY A 511 20.19 1.01 49.50
CA GLY A 511 19.87 2.15 50.33
C GLY A 511 21.17 2.89 50.58
N TYR A 512 21.60 3.58 49.54
CA TYR A 512 22.67 4.55 49.59
C TYR A 512 22.32 5.48 50.75
N SER A 513 23.10 5.43 51.83
CA SER A 513 22.91 6.33 52.98
C SER A 513 22.91 7.77 52.47
N GLU A 514 22.15 8.67 53.06
CA GLU A 514 21.99 10.04 52.52
C GLU A 514 23.34 10.73 52.27
N LEU A 515 24.37 10.51 53.12
CA LEU A 515 25.73 11.00 52.90
C LEU A 515 26.50 10.33 51.72
N TYR A 516 26.16 9.10 51.37
CA TYR A 516 26.67 8.38 50.19
C TYR A 516 25.86 8.72 48.93
N VAL A 517 24.57 9.06 49.07
CA VAL A 517 23.79 9.74 48.02
C VAL A 517 24.40 11.11 47.76
N GLN A 518 24.68 11.92 48.80
CA GLN A 518 25.38 13.19 48.66
C GLN A 518 26.73 13.01 47.96
N LYS A 519 27.59 12.08 48.42
CA LYS A 519 28.87 11.81 47.74
C LYS A 519 28.71 11.27 46.32
N LEU A 520 27.64 10.53 46.00
CA LEU A 520 27.34 10.13 44.63
C LEU A 520 26.80 11.32 43.81
N LEU A 521 25.96 12.19 44.37
CA LEU A 521 25.42 13.38 43.72
C LEU A 521 26.52 14.42 43.48
N ASP A 522 27.41 14.67 44.43
CA ASP A 522 28.57 15.54 44.28
C ASP A 522 29.55 14.97 43.23
N LYS A 523 29.72 13.64 43.21
CA LYS A 523 30.56 12.96 42.20
C LYS A 523 29.90 12.91 40.82
N ILE A 524 28.58 12.73 40.76
CA ILE A 524 27.77 12.84 39.53
C ILE A 524 27.82 14.28 39.04
N LYS A 525 27.69 15.28 39.91
CA LYS A 525 27.76 16.71 39.56
C LYS A 525 29.15 17.09 39.04
N SER A 526 30.21 16.61 39.70
CA SER A 526 31.58 16.71 39.20
C SER A 526 31.77 16.01 37.85
N GLN A 527 31.12 14.86 37.62
CA GLN A 527 31.15 14.15 36.34
C GLN A 527 30.23 14.80 35.29
N GLU A 528 29.15 15.46 35.68
CA GLU A 528 28.23 16.21 34.80
C GLU A 528 28.85 17.53 34.35
N GLU A 529 29.62 18.20 35.21
CA GLU A 529 30.47 19.33 34.83
C GLU A 529 31.52 18.83 33.82
N GLN A 530 32.24 17.75 34.12
CA GLN A 530 33.18 17.11 33.18
C GLN A 530 32.53 16.56 31.89
N LEU A 531 31.22 16.30 31.87
CA LEU A 531 30.47 15.81 30.69
C LEU A 531 29.79 16.94 29.90
N LYS A 532 29.39 18.03 30.55
CA LYS A 532 29.02 19.31 29.90
C LYS A 532 30.24 20.01 29.28
N GLU A 533 31.43 19.75 29.82
CA GLU A 533 32.72 20.09 29.19
C GLU A 533 33.14 19.11 28.07
N ARG A 534 32.56 17.89 28.01
CA ARG A 534 32.89 16.87 27.00
C ARG A 534 31.83 16.57 25.94
N ALA A 535 30.65 17.17 26.02
CA ALA A 535 30.28 18.28 25.14
C ALA A 535 28.79 18.67 25.33
N GLY A 536 27.84 18.55 24.41
CA GLY A 536 27.71 17.49 23.41
C GLY A 536 27.44 16.10 24.03
N SER A 537 26.59 16.02 25.06
CA SER A 537 25.82 14.80 25.31
C SER A 537 24.34 15.06 25.67
N ARG A 538 23.48 14.88 24.66
CA ARG A 538 22.08 14.39 24.66
C ARG A 538 21.04 14.88 25.72
N SER A 539 20.04 15.60 25.19
CA SER A 539 18.62 15.18 25.05
C SER A 539 17.65 15.03 26.26
N THR A 540 16.64 15.92 26.30
CA THR A 540 15.16 15.69 26.39
C THR A 540 14.43 15.02 27.60
N ALA A 541 13.58 15.84 28.25
CA ALA A 541 12.09 15.72 28.39
C ALA A 541 11.37 14.89 29.51
N ASP A 542 10.26 15.48 30.02
CA ASP A 542 8.95 14.89 30.44
C ASP A 542 8.87 13.85 31.61
N PRO A 543 7.70 13.27 32.03
CA PRO A 543 6.27 13.70 32.10
C PRO A 543 5.54 13.26 33.44
N SER A 544 4.19 13.19 33.48
CA SER A 544 3.37 12.00 33.87
C SER A 544 2.50 12.00 35.19
N SER A 545 1.36 11.23 35.36
CA SER A 545 0.80 10.10 34.55
C SER A 545 -0.73 9.63 34.70
N GLU A 546 -1.77 10.08 33.90
CA GLU A 546 -3.24 9.75 33.47
C GLU A 546 -4.73 9.83 34.31
N LEU A 547 -5.55 8.83 34.91
CA LEU A 547 -6.90 8.80 35.70
C LEU A 547 -7.23 7.81 37.00
N SER A 548 -8.34 6.96 37.05
CA SER A 548 -9.36 6.50 38.15
C SER A 548 -10.31 5.17 37.96
N PRO A 549 -11.40 4.70 38.68
CA PRO A 549 -12.18 3.37 38.43
C PRO A 549 -13.78 3.22 38.62
N GLY A 550 -14.76 2.39 38.06
CA GLY A 550 -15.04 1.30 37.01
C GLY A 550 -16.55 0.66 36.99
N ASN A 551 -16.96 -0.30 36.07
CA ASN A 551 -18.16 -1.29 35.98
C ASN A 551 -19.67 -0.90 35.59
N GLY A 552 -20.76 -1.71 35.25
CA GLY A 552 -21.12 -3.19 34.94
C GLY A 552 -22.67 -3.60 34.63
N ASP A 553 -23.04 -4.89 34.26
CA ASP A 553 -24.35 -5.74 34.22
C ASP A 553 -25.33 -6.00 32.97
N ILE A 554 -26.07 -7.18 32.90
CA ILE A 554 -26.79 -7.82 31.70
C ILE A 554 -28.19 -8.49 31.98
N VAL A 555 -29.14 -8.54 31.00
CA VAL A 555 -30.39 -9.41 30.95
C VAL A 555 -30.74 -9.91 29.51
N SER A 556 -31.50 -11.01 29.36
CA SER A 556 -31.90 -11.69 28.10
C SER A 556 -33.41 -11.61 27.74
N ASP A 557 -33.77 -11.68 26.45
CA ASP A 557 -35.09 -12.17 25.96
C ASP A 557 -35.01 -12.65 24.48
N ALA A 558 -36.05 -13.32 23.96
CA ALA A 558 -36.10 -13.88 22.61
C ALA A 558 -37.43 -13.59 21.87
N GLY A 559 -37.36 -13.05 20.64
CA GLY A 559 -38.55 -12.86 19.80
C GLY A 559 -38.28 -12.22 18.42
N SER A 560 -39.23 -12.45 17.49
CA SER A 560 -39.33 -11.86 16.14
C SER A 560 -38.18 -12.10 15.15
N GLU A 561 -38.06 -13.33 14.64
CA GLU A 561 -37.57 -13.52 13.27
C GLU A 561 -38.65 -13.04 12.28
N GLN A 562 -38.39 -11.93 11.57
CA GLN A 562 -38.94 -11.50 10.25
C GLN A 562 -38.85 -9.97 10.11
N ASN A 563 -37.67 -9.44 9.75
CA ASN A 563 -37.46 -8.13 9.05
C ASN A 563 -35.97 -7.72 8.86
N GLN A 564 -35.01 -8.65 8.79
CA GLN A 564 -33.59 -8.33 8.56
C GLN A 564 -32.95 -9.27 7.52
N LEU A 565 -33.00 -8.87 6.25
CA LEU A 565 -32.28 -9.52 5.14
C LEU A 565 -31.56 -8.53 4.20
N ASP A 566 -31.74 -7.21 4.38
CA ASP A 566 -31.24 -6.18 3.44
C ASP A 566 -29.80 -5.69 3.69
N GLU A 567 -29.20 -5.98 4.86
CA GLU A 567 -27.85 -5.51 5.22
C GLU A 567 -26.74 -6.57 5.07
N LEU A 568 -26.77 -7.35 3.98
CA LEU A 568 -25.58 -8.10 3.55
C LEU A 568 -24.60 -7.16 2.81
N PRO A 569 -23.35 -7.00 3.27
CA PRO A 569 -22.36 -6.21 2.54
C PRO A 569 -22.06 -6.84 1.18
N LEU A 570 -22.21 -6.07 0.11
CA LEU A 570 -21.54 -6.41 -1.14
C LEU A 570 -20.06 -6.08 -0.98
N SER A 571 -19.19 -6.95 -1.48
CA SER A 571 -17.98 -6.43 -2.09
C SER A 571 -18.40 -5.88 -3.45
N PRO A 572 -18.09 -4.60 -3.79
CA PRO A 572 -17.71 -4.28 -5.16
C PRO A 572 -16.66 -5.33 -5.53
N ALA A 573 -16.97 -6.18 -6.51
CA ALA A 573 -16.34 -7.49 -6.55
C ALA A 573 -14.85 -7.35 -6.90
N THR A 574 -13.98 -8.03 -6.15
CA THR A 574 -12.56 -8.27 -6.51
C THR A 574 -12.38 -9.02 -7.83
N GLU A 575 -13.49 -9.40 -8.48
CA GLU A 575 -13.58 -9.87 -9.87
C GLU A 575 -13.41 -8.77 -10.93
N LEU A 576 -13.52 -7.48 -10.54
CA LEU A 576 -13.40 -6.29 -11.39
C LEU A 576 -12.08 -5.56 -11.11
N ALA A 577 -11.05 -5.84 -11.92
CA ALA A 577 -9.93 -4.92 -12.09
C ALA A 577 -10.27 -3.85 -13.14
N SER A 578 -9.48 -2.77 -13.22
CA SER A 578 -9.61 -1.74 -14.26
C SER A 578 -8.63 -1.89 -15.43
N GLY A 579 -7.58 -2.70 -15.28
CA GLY A 579 -6.52 -2.95 -16.29
C GLY A 579 -6.65 -4.30 -17.04
N PRO A 580 -5.55 -4.89 -17.54
CA PRO A 580 -5.58 -6.03 -18.48
C PRO A 580 -6.38 -7.27 -18.03
N ALA A 581 -6.47 -7.54 -16.72
CA ALA A 581 -7.30 -8.63 -16.19
C ALA A 581 -8.80 -8.45 -16.50
N PHE A 582 -9.28 -7.21 -16.65
CA PHE A 582 -10.63 -6.91 -17.14
C PHE A 582 -10.82 -7.40 -18.57
N GLU A 583 -9.90 -7.04 -19.47
CA GLU A 583 -9.94 -7.38 -20.89
C GLU A 583 -9.88 -8.90 -21.11
N SER A 584 -8.99 -9.60 -20.39
CA SER A 584 -8.91 -11.06 -20.40
C SER A 584 -10.22 -11.70 -19.92
N ARG A 585 -10.83 -11.17 -18.86
CA ARG A 585 -12.12 -11.65 -18.37
C ARG A 585 -13.25 -11.46 -19.38
N VAL A 586 -13.26 -10.37 -20.14
CA VAL A 586 -14.25 -10.19 -21.22
C VAL A 586 -14.00 -11.14 -22.38
N ARG A 587 -12.74 -11.45 -22.74
CA ARG A 587 -12.43 -12.54 -23.70
C ARG A 587 -12.97 -13.89 -23.25
N SER A 588 -12.92 -14.20 -21.95
CA SER A 588 -13.56 -15.40 -21.39
C SER A 588 -15.09 -15.35 -21.52
N ILE A 589 -15.73 -14.27 -21.06
CA ILE A 589 -17.20 -14.12 -21.10
C ILE A 589 -17.76 -14.16 -22.52
N LEU A 590 -17.02 -13.65 -23.52
CA LEU A 590 -17.41 -13.71 -24.93
C LEU A 590 -17.15 -15.09 -25.56
N ARG A 591 -16.05 -15.79 -25.23
CA ARG A 591 -15.82 -17.19 -25.67
C ARG A 591 -16.96 -18.11 -25.21
N ASP A 592 -17.33 -17.99 -23.93
CA ASP A 592 -18.47 -18.69 -23.31
C ASP A 592 -19.82 -18.55 -24.05
N HIS A 593 -19.99 -17.52 -24.89
CA HIS A 593 -21.19 -17.31 -25.70
C HIS A 593 -21.11 -18.00 -27.07
N VAL A 594 -19.94 -18.05 -27.69
CA VAL A 594 -19.74 -18.63 -29.04
C VAL A 594 -19.99 -20.13 -29.02
N ASP A 595 -19.39 -20.87 -28.08
CA ASP A 595 -19.49 -22.34 -28.00
C ASP A 595 -20.94 -22.85 -27.86
N ASN A 596 -21.85 -22.03 -27.31
CA ASN A 596 -23.27 -22.37 -27.18
C ASN A 596 -24.06 -22.15 -28.48
N ASN A 597 -23.66 -21.17 -29.32
CA ASN A 597 -24.25 -20.98 -30.65
C ASN A 597 -23.72 -21.98 -31.68
N SER A 598 -22.51 -22.52 -31.48
CA SER A 598 -21.90 -23.55 -32.35
C SER A 598 -22.75 -24.84 -32.46
N LEU A 599 -23.66 -25.09 -31.52
CA LEU A 599 -24.59 -26.23 -31.56
C LEU A 599 -25.71 -26.11 -32.62
N ASN A 600 -25.87 -24.96 -33.28
CA ASN A 600 -26.90 -24.73 -34.31
C ASN A 600 -26.39 -24.47 -35.74
N LEU A 601 -25.07 -24.46 -35.99
CA LEU A 601 -24.51 -24.31 -37.33
C LEU A 601 -23.92 -25.63 -37.87
N GLN A 602 -24.62 -26.26 -38.82
CA GLN A 602 -24.02 -27.29 -39.67
C GLN A 602 -23.06 -26.66 -40.68
N THR A 603 -21.81 -26.44 -40.28
CA THR A 603 -20.72 -25.97 -41.15
C THR A 603 -19.59 -27.00 -41.24
N SER A 604 -18.83 -26.98 -42.34
CA SER A 604 -17.95 -28.08 -42.74
C SER A 604 -16.70 -28.23 -41.86
N PRO A 605 -16.08 -29.42 -41.78
CA PRO A 605 -14.98 -29.71 -40.85
C PRO A 605 -13.78 -28.75 -40.96
N GLU A 606 -13.51 -28.24 -42.16
CA GLU A 606 -12.40 -27.32 -42.46
C GLU A 606 -12.48 -26.01 -41.66
N SER A 607 -13.68 -25.56 -41.27
CA SER A 607 -13.87 -24.38 -40.43
C SER A 607 -13.37 -24.59 -38.99
N SER A 608 -13.52 -25.80 -38.43
CA SER A 608 -13.13 -26.12 -37.05
C SER A 608 -11.61 -26.14 -36.87
N ALA A 609 -10.86 -26.59 -37.88
CA ALA A 609 -9.41 -26.63 -37.85
C ALA A 609 -8.78 -25.23 -37.87
N PHE A 610 -9.43 -24.27 -38.54
CA PHE A 610 -8.91 -22.90 -38.68
C PHE A 610 -8.92 -22.13 -37.36
N VAL A 611 -9.96 -22.32 -36.53
CA VAL A 611 -10.05 -21.72 -35.19
C VAL A 611 -9.01 -22.34 -34.24
N SER A 612 -8.79 -23.66 -34.30
CA SER A 612 -7.84 -24.34 -33.41
C SER A 612 -6.36 -24.10 -33.74
N SER A 613 -6.03 -23.61 -34.94
CA SER A 613 -4.64 -23.47 -35.42
C SER A 613 -4.01 -22.11 -35.10
N ALA A 614 -4.82 -21.05 -35.03
CA ALA A 614 -4.33 -19.68 -34.80
C ALA A 614 -4.17 -19.31 -33.30
N LEU A 615 -4.08 -20.31 -32.41
CA LEU A 615 -4.20 -20.14 -30.95
C LEU A 615 -2.98 -20.64 -30.15
N GLU A 616 -1.79 -20.68 -30.75
CA GLU A 616 -0.54 -20.76 -29.99
C GLU A 616 -0.26 -19.41 -29.31
N GLU A 617 -0.82 -19.21 -28.10
CA GLU A 617 -0.54 -18.05 -27.25
C GLU A 617 0.92 -18.11 -26.75
N GLU A 618 1.83 -17.45 -27.48
CA GLU A 618 3.18 -17.10 -27.00
C GLU A 618 3.09 -16.52 -25.57
N PRO A 619 3.73 -17.16 -24.56
CA PRO A 619 3.28 -17.06 -23.17
C PRO A 619 3.57 -15.69 -22.58
N HIS A 620 2.56 -14.80 -22.65
CA HIS A 620 2.62 -13.38 -22.31
C HIS A 620 3.38 -13.09 -21.03
N ASP A 621 4.64 -12.67 -21.19
CA ASP A 621 5.50 -12.32 -20.08
C ASP A 621 5.16 -10.92 -19.59
N HIS A 622 4.31 -10.84 -18.56
CA HIS A 622 3.84 -9.56 -18.00
C HIS A 622 5.00 -8.64 -17.56
N TRP A 623 6.15 -9.22 -17.23
CA TRP A 623 7.38 -8.52 -16.86
C TRP A 623 8.43 -8.53 -17.99
N ARG A 624 8.09 -7.96 -19.16
CA ARG A 624 9.04 -7.73 -20.27
C ARG A 624 10.21 -6.83 -19.86
N ASN A 625 11.20 -7.41 -19.19
CA ASN A 625 12.31 -6.76 -18.52
C ASN A 625 12.88 -5.53 -19.26
N ALA A 626 12.92 -4.38 -18.61
CA ALA A 626 13.49 -3.13 -19.14
C ALA A 626 14.95 -3.26 -19.63
N LEU A 627 15.74 -4.23 -19.16
CA LEU A 627 17.06 -4.53 -19.71
C LEU A 627 17.03 -4.84 -21.21
N THR A 628 15.91 -5.35 -21.75
CA THR A 628 15.69 -5.52 -23.22
C THR A 628 15.75 -4.22 -24.02
N LEU A 629 15.68 -3.06 -23.36
CA LEU A 629 15.81 -1.73 -23.96
C LEU A 629 17.15 -1.05 -23.63
N VAL A 630 18.08 -1.74 -22.95
CA VAL A 630 19.32 -1.14 -22.39
C VAL A 630 20.55 -1.99 -22.69
N ASP A 631 20.48 -3.31 -22.50
CA ASP A 631 21.61 -4.23 -22.67
C ASP A 631 22.06 -4.32 -24.14
N GLY A 632 23.37 -4.23 -24.37
CA GLY A 632 23.97 -4.33 -25.71
C GLY A 632 23.71 -3.13 -26.64
N ILE A 633 22.98 -2.12 -26.19
CA ILE A 633 22.68 -0.93 -26.99
C ILE A 633 23.89 0.03 -26.98
N PRO A 634 24.42 0.46 -28.14
CA PRO A 634 25.54 1.41 -28.18
C PRO A 634 25.11 2.82 -27.76
N SER A 635 26.00 3.53 -27.05
CA SER A 635 25.81 4.94 -26.69
C SER A 635 25.50 5.80 -27.93
N PRO A 636 24.54 6.73 -27.86
CA PRO A 636 24.10 7.52 -28.99
C PRO A 636 25.15 8.53 -29.43
N THR A 637 25.15 8.87 -30.73
CA THR A 637 25.88 10.04 -31.23
C THR A 637 25.19 11.32 -30.78
N LEU A 638 25.96 12.34 -30.40
CA LEU A 638 25.42 13.65 -30.04
C LEU A 638 24.76 14.29 -31.27
N LEU A 639 23.46 14.59 -31.17
CA LEU A 639 22.67 15.20 -32.24
C LEU A 639 23.19 16.61 -32.60
N SER A 640 22.73 17.16 -33.73
CA SER A 640 22.96 18.57 -34.04
C SER A 640 22.15 19.47 -33.09
N LYS A 641 22.58 20.73 -32.93
CA LYS A 641 21.84 21.74 -32.15
C LYS A 641 20.43 21.99 -32.71
N GLN A 642 20.30 21.97 -34.04
CA GLN A 642 19.03 22.17 -34.72
C GLN A 642 18.08 20.98 -34.50
N GLU A 643 18.58 19.75 -34.60
CA GLU A 643 17.77 18.55 -34.37
C GLU A 643 17.35 18.43 -32.91
N SER A 644 18.24 18.74 -31.97
CA SER A 644 17.90 18.76 -30.54
C SER A 644 16.78 19.75 -30.21
N ARG A 645 16.82 20.95 -30.82
CA ARG A 645 15.74 21.94 -30.69
C ARG A 645 14.44 21.41 -31.31
N ARG A 646 14.47 20.82 -32.50
CA ARG A 646 13.29 20.22 -33.17
C ARG A 646 12.61 19.15 -32.33
N LEU A 647 13.39 18.25 -31.71
CA LEU A 647 12.87 17.20 -30.83
C LEU A 647 12.31 17.76 -29.52
N PHE A 648 12.97 18.77 -28.94
CA PHE A 648 12.52 19.46 -27.73
C PHE A 648 11.24 20.30 -27.93
N GLU A 649 11.13 21.01 -29.05
CA GLU A 649 9.93 21.74 -29.45
C GLU A 649 8.75 20.78 -29.65
N ARG A 650 8.99 19.61 -30.27
CA ARG A 650 7.99 18.56 -30.45
C ARG A 650 7.51 17.97 -29.12
N PHE A 651 8.43 17.70 -28.18
CA PHE A 651 8.10 17.26 -26.82
C PHE A 651 7.26 18.31 -26.08
N SER A 652 7.70 19.56 -26.09
CA SER A 652 7.03 20.68 -25.41
C SER A 652 5.63 20.94 -25.98
N SER A 653 5.46 20.87 -27.30
CA SER A 653 4.18 21.06 -27.99
C SER A 653 3.15 19.97 -27.63
N LEU A 654 3.57 18.71 -27.57
CA LEU A 654 2.66 17.59 -27.27
C LEU A 654 2.26 17.53 -25.79
N MET A 655 3.21 17.73 -24.86
CA MET A 655 2.91 17.76 -23.42
C MET A 655 2.07 19.00 -23.06
N GLY A 656 2.34 20.11 -23.74
CA GLY A 656 1.56 21.35 -23.67
C GLY A 656 1.49 21.94 -22.26
N ILE A 657 0.43 22.70 -21.99
CA ILE A 657 0.21 23.38 -20.70
C ILE A 657 -0.42 22.42 -19.67
N ASN A 658 -0.68 21.16 -20.04
CA ASN A 658 -1.41 20.19 -19.23
C ASN A 658 -0.52 19.46 -18.21
N GLN A 659 0.79 19.36 -18.47
CA GLN A 659 1.78 18.69 -17.64
C GLN A 659 3.09 19.48 -17.64
N HIS A 660 3.85 19.43 -16.55
CA HIS A 660 5.08 20.18 -16.35
C HIS A 660 6.19 19.23 -15.91
N PHE A 661 6.86 18.60 -16.88
CA PHE A 661 7.95 17.66 -16.62
C PHE A 661 9.24 18.36 -16.22
N LEU A 662 9.51 19.55 -16.79
CA LEU A 662 10.74 20.31 -16.62
C LEU A 662 10.51 21.81 -16.84
N ASP A 663 11.48 22.68 -16.53
CA ASP A 663 11.43 24.11 -16.92
C ASP A 663 12.04 24.32 -18.33
N PRO A 664 11.23 24.71 -19.35
CA PRO A 664 11.73 24.85 -20.72
C PRO A 664 12.86 25.89 -20.89
N ARG A 665 12.94 26.88 -19.99
CA ARG A 665 13.95 27.95 -20.05
C ARG A 665 15.31 27.40 -19.64
N THR A 666 15.39 26.84 -18.43
CA THR A 666 16.59 26.23 -17.87
C THR A 666 17.11 25.08 -18.72
N PHE A 667 16.20 24.29 -19.31
CA PHE A 667 16.56 23.25 -20.27
C PHE A 667 17.16 23.84 -21.55
N SER A 668 16.55 24.87 -22.14
CA SER A 668 17.07 25.51 -23.36
C SER A 668 18.41 26.20 -23.15
N ASP A 669 18.60 26.87 -22.01
CA ASP A 669 19.88 27.52 -21.67
C ASP A 669 21.00 26.47 -21.51
N SER A 670 20.70 25.35 -20.85
CA SER A 670 21.64 24.23 -20.65
C SER A 670 21.98 23.51 -21.97
N MET A 671 21.00 23.35 -22.86
CA MET A 671 21.21 22.88 -24.23
C MET A 671 22.06 23.86 -25.04
N ASP A 672 21.86 25.17 -24.90
CA ASP A 672 22.70 26.14 -25.60
C ASP A 672 24.16 26.13 -25.10
N LEU A 673 24.39 25.87 -23.81
CA LEU A 673 25.72 25.61 -23.23
C LEU A 673 26.36 24.32 -23.75
N LEU A 674 25.60 23.23 -23.92
CA LEU A 674 26.07 21.94 -24.46
C LEU A 674 26.67 22.09 -25.88
N TYR A 675 26.16 23.04 -26.66
CA TYR A 675 26.64 23.33 -28.02
C TYR A 675 27.57 24.55 -28.13
N GLN A 676 27.82 25.29 -27.05
CA GLN A 676 28.56 26.56 -27.09
C GLN A 676 30.05 26.39 -27.44
N ASN A 677 30.73 25.46 -26.75
CA ASN A 677 32.14 25.12 -26.95
C ASN A 677 32.44 23.75 -26.32
N GLU A 678 33.61 23.18 -26.61
CA GLU A 678 33.99 21.84 -26.15
C GLU A 678 34.12 21.72 -24.62
N THR A 679 34.64 22.74 -23.93
CA THR A 679 34.76 22.73 -22.46
C THR A 679 33.39 22.79 -21.78
N SER A 680 32.47 23.62 -22.28
CA SER A 680 31.07 23.66 -21.83
C SER A 680 30.36 22.33 -22.13
N ARG A 681 30.59 21.72 -23.30
CA ARG A 681 30.02 20.42 -23.69
C ARG A 681 30.44 19.31 -22.73
N ILE A 682 31.74 19.13 -22.49
CA ILE A 682 32.27 18.09 -21.59
C ILE A 682 31.72 18.28 -20.18
N ARG A 683 31.66 19.53 -19.69
CA ARG A 683 31.05 19.85 -18.39
C ARG A 683 29.57 19.47 -18.35
N GLN A 684 28.78 19.88 -19.34
CA GLN A 684 27.34 19.57 -19.36
C GLN A 684 27.08 18.06 -19.42
N MET A 685 27.82 17.31 -20.24
CA MET A 685 27.70 15.85 -20.35
C MET A 685 28.04 15.10 -19.05
N GLN A 686 28.73 15.73 -18.10
CA GLN A 686 29.02 15.19 -16.77
C GLN A 686 27.91 15.49 -15.73
N THR A 687 26.88 16.26 -16.07
CA THR A 687 25.77 16.60 -15.16
C THR A 687 24.59 15.64 -15.31
N MET A 688 23.74 15.59 -14.27
CA MET A 688 22.42 14.95 -14.34
C MET A 688 21.49 15.59 -15.38
N TRP A 689 21.68 16.88 -15.73
CA TRP A 689 20.87 17.51 -16.77
C TRP A 689 21.10 16.85 -18.14
N TYR A 690 22.29 16.29 -18.40
CA TYR A 690 22.50 15.53 -19.63
C TYR A 690 21.68 14.23 -19.65
N THR A 691 21.44 13.58 -18.50
CA THR A 691 20.53 12.44 -18.38
C THR A 691 19.09 12.83 -18.70
N GLU A 692 18.64 14.01 -18.26
CA GLU A 692 17.34 14.58 -18.65
C GLU A 692 17.29 14.86 -20.17
N TYR A 693 18.29 15.54 -20.72
CA TYR A 693 18.40 15.83 -22.16
C TYR A 693 18.27 14.55 -23.01
N LEU A 694 18.96 13.47 -22.64
CA LEU A 694 18.88 12.18 -23.32
C LEU A 694 17.44 11.63 -23.32
N LEU A 695 16.73 11.67 -22.19
CA LEU A 695 15.33 11.25 -22.11
C LEU A 695 14.39 12.14 -22.95
N VAL A 696 14.61 13.46 -22.96
CA VAL A 696 13.83 14.40 -23.79
C VAL A 696 14.08 14.17 -25.28
N MET A 697 15.31 13.85 -25.70
CA MET A 697 15.59 13.45 -27.10
C MET A 697 14.89 12.13 -27.44
N ALA A 698 14.95 11.13 -26.55
CA ALA A 698 14.30 9.84 -26.74
C ALA A 698 12.77 10.00 -26.89
N MET A 699 12.15 10.79 -26.01
CA MET A 699 10.74 11.16 -26.09
C MET A 699 10.39 11.90 -27.38
N GLY A 700 11.20 12.89 -27.79
CA GLY A 700 10.99 13.64 -29.03
C GLY A 700 10.98 12.75 -30.28
N MET A 701 11.77 11.66 -30.29
CA MET A 701 11.74 10.64 -31.34
C MET A 701 10.47 9.78 -31.28
N LEU A 702 10.04 9.32 -30.09
CA LEU A 702 8.78 8.54 -29.93
C LEU A 702 7.53 9.30 -30.40
N ILE A 703 7.49 10.64 -30.27
CA ILE A 703 6.33 11.43 -30.70
C ILE A 703 6.08 11.30 -32.22
N GLY A 704 7.12 10.98 -32.99
CA GLY A 704 6.90 10.41 -34.32
C GLY A 704 8.03 10.61 -35.32
N SER A 705 9.21 10.10 -35.01
CA SER A 705 9.95 9.36 -36.04
C SER A 705 9.30 7.96 -36.11
N PRO A 706 9.01 7.39 -37.30
CA PRO A 706 8.62 5.99 -37.39
C PRO A 706 9.79 5.07 -37.00
N SER A 707 9.54 3.82 -36.65
CA SER A 707 10.62 2.85 -36.45
C SER A 707 11.22 2.43 -37.80
N GLU A 708 12.55 2.49 -37.91
CA GLU A 708 13.33 2.15 -39.12
C GLU A 708 13.48 0.62 -39.29
N GLY A 709 12.39 -0.14 -39.13
CA GLY A 709 12.39 -1.61 -39.19
C GLY A 709 13.11 -2.32 -38.03
N SER A 710 13.70 -1.57 -37.10
CA SER A 710 14.34 -2.08 -35.89
C SER A 710 13.30 -2.64 -34.91
N ALA A 711 13.65 -3.73 -34.21
CA ALA A 711 12.84 -4.31 -33.14
C ALA A 711 12.71 -3.38 -31.91
N ASN A 712 13.60 -2.39 -31.78
CA ASN A 712 13.61 -1.41 -30.70
C ASN A 712 12.83 -0.14 -31.10
N PRO A 713 12.22 0.54 -30.12
CA PRO A 713 11.46 1.77 -30.36
C PRO A 713 12.37 2.96 -30.71
N PRO A 714 11.84 4.01 -31.38
CA PRO A 714 12.58 5.25 -31.64
C PRO A 714 13.22 5.85 -30.37
N GLY A 715 14.42 6.39 -30.50
CA GLY A 715 15.17 6.98 -29.38
C GLY A 715 15.74 5.98 -28.36
N ASN A 716 15.65 4.68 -28.60
CA ASN A 716 16.08 3.64 -27.65
C ASN A 716 17.54 3.80 -27.14
N SER A 717 18.50 4.18 -28.00
CA SER A 717 19.89 4.41 -27.58
C SER A 717 20.06 5.60 -26.62
N PHE A 718 19.25 6.65 -26.79
CA PHE A 718 19.21 7.79 -25.87
C PHE A 718 18.61 7.39 -24.52
N PHE A 719 17.57 6.55 -24.52
CA PHE A 719 17.02 5.98 -23.29
C PHE A 719 18.03 5.04 -22.58
N ALA A 720 18.68 4.14 -23.31
CA ALA A 720 19.67 3.21 -22.76
C ALA A 720 20.83 3.96 -22.06
N GLU A 721 21.40 4.97 -22.74
CA GLU A 721 22.44 5.83 -22.17
C GLU A 721 21.93 6.63 -20.95
N ALA A 722 20.69 7.11 -20.96
CA ALA A 722 20.10 7.78 -19.80
C ALA A 722 19.97 6.84 -18.58
N ILE A 723 19.57 5.58 -18.79
CA ILE A 723 19.47 4.59 -17.72
C ILE A 723 20.86 4.17 -17.21
N HIS A 724 21.85 4.00 -18.09
CA HIS A 724 23.24 3.77 -17.68
C HIS A 724 23.83 4.92 -16.83
N ARG A 725 23.35 6.16 -17.03
CA ARG A 725 23.77 7.35 -16.28
C ARG A 725 22.95 7.61 -15.02
N LEU A 726 21.85 6.89 -14.79
CA LEU A 726 20.98 7.09 -13.64
C LEU A 726 21.68 6.63 -12.35
N PRO A 727 21.88 7.50 -11.34
CA PRO A 727 22.57 7.11 -10.13
C PRO A 727 21.70 6.17 -9.28
N PRO A 728 22.29 5.27 -8.49
CA PRO A 728 21.54 4.32 -7.67
C PRO A 728 20.63 5.05 -6.68
N MET A 729 19.45 4.47 -6.39
CA MET A 729 18.34 5.10 -5.66
C MET A 729 18.75 5.95 -4.44
N HIS A 730 19.70 5.48 -3.62
CA HIS A 730 20.19 6.18 -2.43
C HIS A 730 20.93 7.51 -2.72
N LYS A 731 21.23 7.83 -3.98
CA LYS A 731 21.84 9.10 -4.43
C LYS A 731 20.87 10.01 -5.20
N LEU A 732 19.65 9.59 -5.50
CA LEU A 732 18.70 10.46 -6.22
C LEU A 732 18.32 11.69 -5.38
N GLY A 733 18.15 11.51 -4.06
CA GLY A 733 17.86 12.60 -3.13
C GLY A 733 18.89 13.74 -3.12
N SER A 734 20.18 13.46 -3.35
CA SER A 734 21.22 14.50 -3.38
C SER A 734 21.22 15.35 -4.65
N HIS A 735 20.43 14.98 -5.67
CA HIS A 735 20.29 15.72 -6.93
C HIS A 735 18.96 16.49 -7.02
N GLY A 736 18.15 16.49 -5.95
CA GLY A 736 16.96 17.32 -5.81
C GLY A 736 15.88 17.05 -6.88
N ILE A 737 15.20 18.12 -7.30
CA ILE A 737 14.04 18.06 -8.19
C ILE A 737 14.33 17.34 -9.52
N LEU A 738 15.55 17.48 -10.05
CA LEU A 738 16.00 16.88 -11.31
C LEU A 738 15.94 15.35 -11.30
N SER A 739 16.05 14.70 -10.14
CA SER A 739 15.80 13.24 -10.06
C SER A 739 14.32 12.87 -10.14
N VAL A 740 13.40 13.76 -9.74
CA VAL A 740 11.96 13.57 -9.96
C VAL A 740 11.62 13.78 -11.43
N GLU A 741 12.16 14.84 -12.05
CA GLU A 741 12.00 15.14 -13.49
C GLU A 741 12.45 13.94 -14.34
N ILE A 742 13.66 13.44 -14.11
CA ILE A 742 14.23 12.27 -14.79
C ILE A 742 13.41 10.99 -14.58
N LEU A 743 12.96 10.69 -13.35
CA LEU A 743 12.13 9.51 -13.10
C LEU A 743 10.75 9.61 -13.76
N CYS A 744 10.13 10.79 -13.81
CA CYS A 744 8.87 11.03 -14.52
C CYS A 744 9.02 10.86 -16.04
N LEU A 745 10.12 11.37 -16.62
CA LEU A 745 10.43 11.20 -18.05
C LEU A 745 10.72 9.74 -18.40
N ALA A 746 11.50 9.03 -17.58
CA ALA A 746 11.79 7.61 -17.77
C ALA A 746 10.52 6.75 -17.64
N SER A 747 9.64 7.06 -16.68
CA SER A 747 8.32 6.44 -16.56
C SER A 747 7.47 6.66 -17.81
N LEU A 748 7.44 7.88 -18.36
CA LEU A 748 6.64 8.19 -19.55
C LEU A 748 7.16 7.42 -20.79
N TYR A 749 8.48 7.40 -20.98
CA TYR A 749 9.12 6.63 -22.07
C TYR A 749 8.77 5.13 -21.97
N LEU A 750 8.96 4.53 -20.79
CA LEU A 750 8.63 3.12 -20.55
C LEU A 750 7.13 2.84 -20.79
N GLN A 751 6.24 3.72 -20.33
CA GLN A 751 4.79 3.59 -20.54
C GLN A 751 4.45 3.57 -22.04
N TRP A 752 5.12 4.39 -22.85
CA TRP A 752 4.91 4.48 -24.30
C TRP A 752 5.54 3.32 -25.08
N CYS A 753 6.62 2.73 -24.57
CA CYS A 753 7.21 1.49 -25.07
C CYS A 753 6.47 0.21 -24.61
N ASP A 754 5.24 0.36 -24.09
CA ASP A 754 4.39 -0.71 -23.52
C ASP A 754 5.11 -1.53 -22.43
N ARG A 755 5.91 -0.84 -21.62
CA ARG A 755 6.54 -1.32 -20.38
C ARG A 755 5.83 -0.74 -19.15
N LYS A 756 4.51 -0.94 -19.12
CA LYS A 756 3.60 -0.33 -18.13
C LYS A 756 4.00 -0.63 -16.68
N TYR A 757 4.45 -1.86 -16.39
CA TYR A 757 4.87 -2.27 -15.04
C TYR A 757 6.22 -1.66 -14.61
N ASP A 758 7.20 -1.55 -15.52
CA ASP A 758 8.44 -0.84 -15.23
C ASP A 758 8.16 0.65 -14.95
N ALA A 759 7.35 1.28 -15.80
CA ALA A 759 6.89 2.66 -15.60
C ALA A 759 6.22 2.86 -14.23
N TYR A 760 5.41 1.91 -13.76
CA TYR A 760 4.77 1.97 -12.45
C TYR A 760 5.79 1.99 -11.29
N LEU A 761 6.90 1.25 -11.40
CA LEU A 761 8.00 1.30 -10.42
C LEU A 761 8.75 2.64 -10.47
N TYR A 762 8.98 3.19 -11.67
CA TYR A 762 9.63 4.49 -11.84
C TYR A 762 8.77 5.64 -11.29
N ILE A 763 7.46 5.69 -11.58
CA ILE A 763 6.59 6.77 -11.07
C ILE A 763 6.34 6.67 -9.56
N GLY A 764 6.16 5.45 -9.03
CA GLY A 764 6.05 5.23 -7.59
C GLY A 764 7.31 5.68 -6.84
N SER A 765 8.48 5.57 -7.46
CA SER A 765 9.75 6.12 -6.95
C SER A 765 9.79 7.65 -7.05
N ALA A 766 9.37 8.23 -8.17
CA ALA A 766 9.32 9.68 -8.39
C ALA A 766 8.42 10.40 -7.38
N VAL A 767 7.21 9.87 -7.16
CA VAL A 767 6.22 10.43 -6.22
C VAL A 767 6.73 10.39 -4.77
N ARG A 768 7.35 9.28 -4.35
CA ARG A 768 7.96 9.16 -3.01
C ARG A 768 9.14 10.11 -2.83
N LEU A 769 9.97 10.27 -3.85
CA LEU A 769 11.09 11.22 -3.85
C LEU A 769 10.61 12.67 -3.78
N ALA A 770 9.56 13.03 -4.54
CA ALA A 770 8.97 14.36 -4.51
C ALA A 770 8.38 14.74 -3.14
N ILE A 771 7.77 13.78 -2.43
CA ILE A 771 7.34 13.96 -1.03
C ILE A 771 8.54 14.17 -0.11
N ALA A 772 9.59 13.34 -0.23
CA ALA A 772 10.80 13.46 0.58
C ALA A 772 11.57 14.78 0.35
N LEU A 773 11.45 15.37 -0.84
CA LEU A 773 12.00 16.69 -1.19
C LEU A 773 11.08 17.87 -0.83
N GLY A 774 9.92 17.61 -0.20
CA GLY A 774 8.96 18.62 0.24
C GLY A 774 8.12 19.26 -0.88
N CYS A 775 8.17 18.75 -2.11
CA CYS A 775 7.46 19.33 -3.26
C CYS A 775 5.93 19.29 -3.14
N SER A 776 5.41 18.41 -2.27
CA SER A 776 3.98 18.25 -1.97
C SER A 776 3.47 19.15 -0.83
N LEU A 777 4.32 19.98 -0.22
CA LEU A 777 3.93 20.93 0.84
C LEU A 777 3.28 22.21 0.27
N PRO A 778 2.52 22.98 1.08
CA PRO A 778 2.04 24.31 0.69
C PRO A 778 3.16 25.24 0.21
N HIS A 779 2.85 26.18 -0.68
CA HIS A 779 3.85 27.09 -1.27
C HIS A 779 4.70 27.79 -0.20
N ASP A 780 4.06 28.26 0.87
CA ASP A 780 4.69 29.08 1.91
C ASP A 780 5.43 28.24 2.98
N GLU A 781 5.38 26.91 2.89
CA GLU A 781 6.18 25.97 3.69
C GLU A 781 7.42 25.44 2.95
N GLN A 782 7.56 25.71 1.64
CA GLN A 782 8.72 25.28 0.84
C GLN A 782 9.88 26.28 0.90
N GLN A 783 11.11 25.76 0.88
CA GLN A 783 12.34 26.56 0.83
C GLN A 783 12.86 26.66 -0.60
N GLY A 784 13.06 27.89 -1.09
CA GLY A 784 13.61 28.19 -2.42
C GLY A 784 13.19 29.57 -2.92
N LEU A 785 13.56 29.89 -4.15
CA LEU A 785 13.03 31.04 -4.88
C LEU A 785 11.59 30.74 -5.36
N SER A 786 10.74 31.76 -5.52
CA SER A 786 9.34 31.56 -5.94
C SER A 786 9.21 30.84 -7.29
N SER A 787 10.18 31.02 -8.20
CA SER A 787 10.28 30.25 -9.46
C SER A 787 10.55 28.77 -9.22
N GLU A 788 11.48 28.44 -8.32
CA GLU A 788 11.83 27.07 -7.94
C GLU A 788 10.65 26.38 -7.23
N ILE A 789 9.96 27.08 -6.32
CA ILE A 789 8.78 26.56 -5.61
C ILE A 789 7.62 26.34 -6.59
N THR A 790 7.36 27.29 -7.49
CA THR A 790 6.36 27.13 -8.57
C THR A 790 6.66 25.89 -9.41
N HIS A 791 7.92 25.71 -9.80
CA HIS A 791 8.37 24.57 -10.59
C HIS A 791 8.23 23.25 -9.81
N ARG A 792 8.69 23.16 -8.55
CA ARG A 792 8.52 22.00 -7.66
C ARG A 792 7.06 21.57 -7.53
N VAL A 793 6.15 22.51 -7.27
CA VAL A 793 4.70 22.24 -7.17
C VAL A 793 4.15 21.70 -8.49
N ARG A 794 4.60 22.23 -9.64
CA ARG A 794 4.16 21.76 -10.96
C ARG A 794 4.71 20.37 -11.34
N VAL A 795 5.97 20.08 -11.02
CA VAL A 795 6.55 18.73 -11.17
C VAL A 795 5.87 17.72 -10.25
N TRP A 796 5.61 18.08 -8.99
CA TRP A 796 4.85 17.26 -8.04
C TRP A 796 3.49 16.84 -8.60
N TRP A 797 2.67 17.80 -9.04
CA TRP A 797 1.36 17.48 -9.61
C TRP A 797 1.44 16.71 -10.92
N THR A 798 2.52 16.85 -11.69
CA THR A 798 2.77 16.03 -12.89
C THR A 798 3.05 14.58 -12.51
N ALA A 799 3.91 14.34 -11.51
CA ALA A 799 4.17 13.00 -10.98
C ALA A 799 2.90 12.34 -10.41
N TYR A 800 2.12 13.11 -9.64
CA TYR A 800 0.81 12.71 -9.11
C TYR A 800 -0.16 12.27 -10.22
N MET A 801 -0.32 13.07 -11.28
CA MET A 801 -1.23 12.76 -12.38
C MET A 801 -0.84 11.50 -13.15
N LEU A 802 0.47 11.22 -13.26
CA LEU A 802 0.97 9.99 -13.89
C LEU A 802 0.72 8.76 -13.00
N ASP A 803 1.01 8.84 -11.70
CA ASP A 803 0.75 7.77 -10.72
C ASP A 803 -0.73 7.36 -10.71
N ARG A 804 -1.66 8.33 -10.58
CA ARG A 804 -3.11 8.06 -10.59
C ARG A 804 -3.56 7.34 -11.87
N ARG A 805 -3.05 7.74 -13.04
CA ARG A 805 -3.45 7.18 -14.35
C ARG A 805 -2.84 5.81 -14.61
N LEU A 806 -1.54 5.64 -14.36
CA LEU A 806 -0.87 4.38 -14.63
C LEU A 806 -1.34 3.27 -13.68
N SER A 807 -1.58 3.61 -12.41
CA SER A 807 -2.20 2.70 -11.45
C SER A 807 -3.62 2.30 -11.88
N ALA A 808 -4.46 3.27 -12.30
CA ALA A 808 -5.81 2.97 -12.80
C ALA A 808 -5.80 2.13 -14.09
N GLY A 809 -4.89 2.40 -15.04
CA GLY A 809 -4.75 1.62 -16.28
C GLY A 809 -4.20 0.21 -16.09
N LEU A 810 -3.51 -0.06 -14.97
CA LEU A 810 -3.05 -1.39 -14.58
C LEU A 810 -4.02 -2.13 -13.64
N GLY A 811 -4.89 -1.41 -12.92
CA GLY A 811 -5.68 -1.97 -11.82
C GLY A 811 -4.86 -2.17 -10.54
N LEU A 812 -3.80 -1.38 -10.35
CA LEU A 812 -2.92 -1.44 -9.17
C LEU A 812 -3.26 -0.33 -8.16
N PRO A 813 -2.89 -0.51 -6.88
CA PRO A 813 -2.90 0.58 -5.90
C PRO A 813 -2.00 1.74 -6.35
N THR A 814 -2.36 2.95 -5.92
CA THR A 814 -1.60 4.17 -6.23
C THR A 814 -0.51 4.43 -5.19
N GLY A 815 0.54 5.18 -5.56
CA GLY A 815 1.70 5.43 -4.71
C GLY A 815 1.43 6.27 -3.46
N THR A 816 0.29 6.96 -3.37
CA THR A 816 -0.07 7.90 -2.28
C THR A 816 -1.56 7.89 -1.90
N ASP A 817 -1.86 8.22 -0.64
CA ASP A 817 -3.22 8.44 -0.14
C ASP A 817 -3.49 9.95 -0.04
N ASP A 818 -4.53 10.46 -0.73
CA ASP A 818 -4.88 11.89 -0.74
C ASP A 818 -5.10 12.45 0.68
N ARG A 819 -5.54 11.62 1.63
CA ARG A 819 -5.79 12.02 3.02
C ARG A 819 -4.51 12.37 3.80
N GLN A 820 -3.34 12.08 3.23
CA GLN A 820 -2.02 12.35 3.81
C GLN A 820 -1.31 13.53 3.13
N LEU A 821 -1.87 14.06 2.04
CA LEU A 821 -1.28 15.14 1.26
C LEU A 821 -1.75 16.52 1.77
N ARG A 822 -0.84 17.51 1.76
CA ARG A 822 -1.11 18.92 2.10
C ARG A 822 -0.90 19.86 0.90
N SER A 823 -1.03 19.33 -0.30
CA SER A 823 -0.62 20.00 -1.54
C SER A 823 -1.64 21.04 -2.02
N GLU A 824 -1.16 22.23 -2.35
CA GLU A 824 -1.97 23.30 -2.94
C GLU A 824 -2.04 23.20 -4.47
N MET A 825 -3.12 23.70 -5.07
CA MET A 825 -3.27 23.78 -6.53
C MET A 825 -2.23 24.73 -7.15
N PRO A 826 -1.69 24.44 -8.35
CA PRO A 826 -0.73 25.33 -9.02
C PRO A 826 -1.27 26.74 -9.25
N ARG A 827 -0.57 27.75 -8.73
CA ARG A 827 -0.93 29.17 -8.85
C ARG A 827 -0.32 29.81 -10.13
N PRO A 828 -0.92 30.87 -10.70
CA PRO A 828 -0.28 31.68 -11.74
C PRO A 828 1.03 32.31 -11.23
N ALA A 829 2.06 32.35 -12.06
CA ALA A 829 3.40 32.80 -11.66
C ALA A 829 4.16 33.41 -12.84
N ALA A 830 5.02 34.40 -12.56
CA ALA A 830 5.75 35.13 -13.59
C ALA A 830 6.69 34.23 -14.41
N GLY A 831 6.61 34.34 -15.75
CA GLY A 831 7.41 33.55 -16.68
C GLY A 831 7.01 32.06 -16.82
N PHE A 832 5.95 31.61 -16.13
CA PHE A 832 5.33 30.30 -16.35
C PHE A 832 4.01 30.44 -17.10
N GLN A 833 3.64 29.42 -17.87
CA GLN A 833 2.33 29.36 -18.54
C GLN A 833 1.17 29.30 -17.52
N ASN A 834 -0.01 29.79 -17.92
CA ASN A 834 -1.23 29.77 -17.11
C ASN A 834 -1.57 28.33 -16.66
N PRO A 835 -1.65 28.05 -15.35
CA PRO A 835 -1.87 26.69 -14.85
C PRO A 835 -3.29 26.16 -15.02
N LEU A 836 -4.27 26.94 -15.49
CA LEU A 836 -5.68 26.52 -15.54
C LEU A 836 -5.93 25.17 -16.24
N PRO A 837 -5.32 24.85 -17.41
CA PRO A 837 -5.45 23.53 -18.03
C PRO A 837 -4.94 22.42 -17.10
N MET A 838 -3.78 22.63 -16.49
CA MET A 838 -3.18 21.72 -15.51
C MET A 838 -4.05 21.55 -14.24
N VAL A 839 -4.70 22.61 -13.75
CA VAL A 839 -5.61 22.54 -12.59
C VAL A 839 -6.84 21.69 -12.91
N ILE A 840 -7.42 21.81 -14.11
CA ILE A 840 -8.49 20.93 -14.59
C ILE A 840 -7.97 19.49 -14.68
N ASN A 841 -6.78 19.31 -15.25
CA ASN A 841 -6.11 18.01 -15.40
C ASN A 841 -5.88 17.29 -14.06
N ILE A 842 -5.50 18.02 -13.01
CA ILE A 842 -5.34 17.53 -11.64
C ILE A 842 -6.69 17.09 -11.07
N LYS A 843 -7.76 17.89 -11.22
CA LYS A 843 -9.11 17.52 -10.75
C LYS A 843 -9.58 16.20 -11.39
N ILE A 844 -9.37 16.03 -12.70
CA ILE A 844 -9.69 14.77 -13.40
C ILE A 844 -8.91 13.60 -12.75
N ALA A 845 -7.60 13.73 -12.56
CA ALA A 845 -6.78 12.68 -11.96
C ALA A 845 -7.15 12.36 -10.50
N GLN A 846 -7.58 13.34 -9.71
CA GLN A 846 -8.14 13.13 -8.37
C GLN A 846 -9.42 12.29 -8.44
N VAL A 847 -10.33 12.57 -9.38
CA VAL A 847 -11.53 11.75 -9.57
C VAL A 847 -11.20 10.35 -10.10
N THR A 848 -10.22 10.20 -10.99
CA THR A 848 -9.70 8.87 -11.41
C THR A 848 -9.21 8.07 -10.20
N GLY A 849 -8.45 8.68 -9.28
CA GLY A 849 -8.01 8.04 -8.05
C GLY A 849 -9.16 7.61 -7.13
N LYS A 850 -10.18 8.46 -6.99
CA LYS A 850 -11.42 8.13 -6.25
C LYS A 850 -12.19 6.97 -6.89
N ILE A 851 -12.31 6.93 -8.22
CA ILE A 851 -12.96 5.85 -8.98
C ILE A 851 -12.27 4.51 -8.70
N THR A 852 -10.95 4.43 -8.90
CA THR A 852 -10.18 3.19 -8.66
C THR A 852 -10.32 2.73 -7.20
N THR A 853 -10.25 3.66 -6.24
CA THR A 853 -10.36 3.34 -4.81
C THR A 853 -11.79 2.94 -4.38
N SER A 854 -12.83 3.43 -5.06
CA SER A 854 -14.23 3.25 -4.65
C SER A 854 -14.98 2.13 -5.36
N PHE A 855 -14.66 1.84 -6.62
CA PHE A 855 -15.37 0.84 -7.44
C PHE A 855 -14.51 -0.37 -7.80
N TYR A 856 -13.18 -0.23 -7.77
CA TYR A 856 -12.19 -1.26 -8.09
C TYR A 856 -11.27 -1.59 -6.89
N GLY A 857 -11.67 -1.19 -5.68
CA GLY A 857 -10.91 -1.37 -4.45
C GLY A 857 -11.54 -2.39 -3.49
N ASN A 858 -10.71 -2.99 -2.64
CA ASN A 858 -11.08 -4.10 -1.74
C ASN A 858 -11.99 -3.71 -0.54
N ALA A 859 -12.72 -2.60 -0.63
CA ALA A 859 -13.62 -2.13 0.44
C ALA A 859 -15.04 -2.64 0.17
N ALA A 860 -15.61 -3.40 1.11
CA ALA A 860 -17.03 -3.74 1.07
C ALA A 860 -17.88 -2.46 1.16
N LEU A 861 -18.93 -2.37 0.34
CA LEU A 861 -19.87 -1.26 0.24
C LEU A 861 -21.29 -1.82 0.18
N THR A 862 -22.22 -1.20 0.88
CA THR A 862 -23.65 -1.50 0.70
C THR A 862 -24.11 -1.08 -0.70
N ARG A 863 -25.22 -1.68 -1.17
CA ARG A 863 -25.85 -1.35 -2.47
C ARG A 863 -26.06 0.15 -2.63
N THR A 864 -26.62 0.77 -1.59
CA THR A 864 -26.94 2.20 -1.51
C THR A 864 -25.70 3.08 -1.57
N GLU A 865 -24.60 2.70 -0.88
CA GLU A 865 -23.34 3.44 -0.95
C GLU A 865 -22.67 3.36 -2.33
N LEU A 866 -22.71 2.20 -3.00
CA LEU A 866 -22.15 2.05 -4.34
C LEU A 866 -22.87 2.96 -5.35
N VAL A 867 -24.20 2.90 -5.38
CA VAL A 867 -25.03 3.75 -6.26
C VAL A 867 -24.80 5.23 -5.98
N LYS A 868 -24.86 5.65 -4.71
CA LYS A 868 -24.64 7.04 -4.30
C LYS A 868 -23.25 7.56 -4.71
N LYS A 869 -22.20 6.76 -4.56
CA LYS A 869 -20.84 7.13 -5.00
C LYS A 869 -20.71 7.26 -6.51
N ILE A 870 -21.39 6.42 -7.30
CA ILE A 870 -21.42 6.55 -8.77
C ILE A 870 -22.08 7.89 -9.16
N GLN A 871 -23.22 8.22 -8.56
CA GLN A 871 -23.93 9.49 -8.78
C GLN A 871 -23.06 10.71 -8.41
N GLU A 872 -22.46 10.72 -7.21
CA GLU A 872 -21.54 11.77 -6.74
C GLU A 872 -20.32 11.94 -7.68
N THR A 873 -19.80 10.82 -8.20
CA THR A 873 -18.64 10.81 -9.10
C THR A 873 -18.99 11.38 -10.47
N LEU A 874 -20.11 10.97 -11.06
CA LEU A 874 -20.56 11.48 -12.36
C LEU A 874 -20.90 12.98 -12.29
N GLN A 875 -21.55 13.43 -11.22
CA GLN A 875 -21.77 14.86 -10.96
C GLN A 875 -20.44 15.62 -10.88
N THR A 876 -19.45 15.10 -10.13
CA THR A 876 -18.13 15.73 -10.03
C THR A 876 -17.42 15.82 -11.39
N LEU A 877 -17.54 14.81 -12.26
CA LEU A 877 -16.97 14.85 -13.61
C LEU A 877 -17.67 15.88 -14.51
N HIS A 878 -19.00 16.01 -14.41
CA HIS A 878 -19.78 17.02 -15.12
C HIS A 878 -19.37 18.45 -14.72
N ASP A 879 -19.25 18.71 -13.41
CA ASP A 879 -18.84 20.02 -12.88
C ASP A 879 -17.38 20.36 -13.26
N ILE A 880 -16.52 19.35 -13.42
CA ILE A 880 -15.17 19.53 -13.98
C ILE A 880 -15.25 19.88 -15.47
N GLY A 881 -16.08 19.20 -16.26
CA GLY A 881 -16.30 19.49 -17.68
C GLY A 881 -16.80 20.91 -17.92
N ARG A 882 -17.82 21.35 -17.15
CA ARG A 882 -18.31 22.74 -17.12
C ARG A 882 -17.26 23.77 -16.68
N SER A 883 -16.17 23.36 -16.04
CA SER A 883 -15.07 24.25 -15.64
C SER A 883 -13.99 24.45 -16.73
N ILE A 884 -14.13 23.83 -17.91
CA ILE A 884 -13.28 24.06 -19.08
C ILE A 884 -13.64 25.40 -19.74
N PRO A 885 -12.71 26.36 -19.90
CA PRO A 885 -12.99 27.63 -20.58
C PRO A 885 -13.39 27.45 -22.05
N SER A 886 -14.20 28.37 -22.58
CA SER A 886 -14.60 28.39 -24.00
C SER A 886 -13.42 28.45 -24.98
N ALA A 887 -12.30 29.10 -24.60
CA ALA A 887 -11.05 29.08 -25.37
C ALA A 887 -10.36 27.70 -25.44
N LEU A 888 -10.89 26.69 -24.73
CA LEU A 888 -10.44 25.30 -24.72
C LEU A 888 -11.59 24.29 -24.95
N SER A 889 -12.83 24.75 -25.16
CA SER A 889 -13.94 23.86 -25.53
C SER A 889 -13.79 23.38 -26.97
N ILE A 890 -14.16 22.12 -27.21
CA ILE A 890 -14.22 21.53 -28.55
C ILE A 890 -15.67 21.57 -29.00
N ASP A 891 -15.92 22.08 -30.21
CA ASP A 891 -17.20 21.86 -30.89
C ASP A 891 -17.14 20.48 -31.58
N PHE A 892 -18.20 19.70 -31.43
CA PHE A 892 -18.31 18.35 -31.99
C PHE A 892 -19.37 18.26 -33.10
N THR A 893 -19.98 19.40 -33.48
CA THR A 893 -20.88 19.55 -34.62
C THR A 893 -20.09 19.80 -35.91
N ASP A 894 -19.07 20.65 -35.88
CA ASP A 894 -18.15 20.90 -37.00
C ASP A 894 -17.11 19.78 -37.14
N SER A 895 -17.35 18.89 -38.11
CA SER A 895 -16.45 17.80 -38.51
C SER A 895 -15.16 18.24 -39.21
N SER A 896 -14.94 19.55 -39.42
CA SER A 896 -13.76 20.11 -40.08
C SER A 896 -12.87 20.97 -39.16
N SER A 897 -13.23 21.08 -37.88
CA SER A 897 -12.50 21.91 -36.91
C SER A 897 -11.15 21.29 -36.51
N THR A 898 -10.08 22.10 -36.56
CA THR A 898 -8.72 21.67 -36.13
C THR A 898 -8.60 21.74 -34.61
N ILE A 899 -8.24 20.61 -33.97
CA ILE A 899 -8.37 20.48 -32.52
C ILE A 899 -7.04 20.75 -31.81
N ALA A 900 -6.98 21.83 -31.03
CA ALA A 900 -5.83 22.17 -30.20
C ALA A 900 -5.47 21.02 -29.23
N ARG A 901 -4.21 20.56 -29.27
CA ARG A 901 -3.70 19.41 -28.49
C ARG A 901 -3.97 19.50 -26.99
N THR A 902 -3.92 20.70 -26.41
CA THR A 902 -4.26 20.97 -25.01
C THR A 902 -5.72 20.59 -24.71
N SER A 903 -6.66 21.06 -25.53
CA SER A 903 -8.09 20.79 -25.42
C SER A 903 -8.39 19.31 -25.63
N ALA A 904 -7.87 18.72 -26.72
CA ALA A 904 -8.02 17.30 -27.02
C ALA A 904 -7.64 16.43 -25.83
N SER A 905 -6.46 16.67 -25.24
CA SER A 905 -5.98 15.91 -24.10
C SER A 905 -6.91 16.01 -22.88
N LEU A 906 -7.43 17.20 -22.56
CA LEU A 906 -8.37 17.39 -21.43
C LEU A 906 -9.67 16.61 -21.63
N TYR A 907 -10.28 16.70 -22.82
CA TYR A 907 -11.51 15.96 -23.12
C TYR A 907 -11.29 14.44 -23.15
N LEU A 908 -10.18 13.95 -23.73
CA LEU A 908 -9.82 12.52 -23.71
C LEU A 908 -9.69 12.00 -22.28
N MET A 909 -9.04 12.75 -21.39
CA MET A 909 -8.88 12.36 -19.97
C MET A 909 -10.20 12.43 -19.19
N LEU A 910 -11.09 13.37 -19.52
CA LEU A 910 -12.43 13.46 -18.93
C LEU A 910 -13.33 12.28 -19.38
N PHE A 911 -13.41 12.00 -20.68
CA PHE A 911 -14.21 10.90 -21.22
C PHE A 911 -13.69 9.53 -20.74
N LEU A 912 -12.37 9.33 -20.62
CA LEU A 912 -11.81 8.12 -20.00
C LEU A 912 -12.22 7.95 -18.53
N ALA A 913 -12.32 9.03 -17.75
CA ALA A 913 -12.81 8.95 -16.37
C ALA A 913 -14.31 8.60 -16.30
N ILE A 914 -15.13 9.13 -17.22
CA ILE A 914 -16.56 8.76 -17.35
C ILE A 914 -16.69 7.28 -17.73
N ILE A 915 -15.95 6.82 -18.75
CA ILE A 915 -15.92 5.41 -19.15
C ILE A 915 -15.50 4.52 -17.98
N LEU A 916 -14.43 4.87 -17.24
CA LEU A 916 -13.96 4.08 -16.09
C LEU A 916 -14.98 4.02 -14.95
N CYS A 917 -15.79 5.06 -14.76
CA CYS A 917 -16.89 5.10 -13.79
C CYS A 917 -18.05 4.15 -14.16
N ILE A 918 -18.46 4.13 -15.43
CA ILE A 918 -19.66 3.39 -15.89
C ILE A 918 -19.35 1.94 -16.29
N ARG A 919 -18.11 1.64 -16.70
CA ARG A 919 -17.61 0.31 -17.13
C ARG A 919 -18.07 -0.89 -16.26
N PRO A 920 -18.15 -0.82 -14.92
CA PRO A 920 -18.64 -1.95 -14.10
C PRO A 920 -20.10 -2.33 -14.40
N ILE A 921 -20.97 -1.34 -14.63
CA ILE A 921 -22.39 -1.55 -14.99
C ILE A 921 -22.48 -2.23 -16.37
N LEU A 922 -21.67 -1.76 -17.32
CA LEU A 922 -21.63 -2.32 -18.67
C LEU A 922 -21.13 -3.78 -18.69
N LEU A 923 -20.15 -4.16 -17.85
CA LEU A 923 -19.76 -5.57 -17.76
C LEU A 923 -20.88 -6.45 -17.17
N GLN A 924 -21.57 -5.96 -16.12
CA GLN A 924 -22.68 -6.70 -15.52
C GLN A 924 -23.81 -6.93 -16.53
N ARG A 925 -24.10 -5.95 -17.43
CA ARG A 925 -25.02 -6.11 -18.58
C ARG A 925 -24.61 -7.24 -19.54
N VAL A 926 -23.33 -7.27 -19.94
CA VAL A 926 -22.78 -8.30 -20.85
C VAL A 926 -22.95 -9.69 -20.20
N LYS A 927 -22.58 -9.82 -18.92
CA LYS A 927 -22.69 -11.06 -18.15
C LYS A 927 -24.14 -11.55 -18.00
N GLU A 928 -25.08 -10.67 -17.69
CA GLU A 928 -26.52 -10.98 -17.64
C GLU A 928 -27.03 -11.50 -18.99
N LYS A 929 -26.62 -10.89 -20.10
CA LYS A 929 -27.02 -11.32 -21.44
C LYS A 929 -26.45 -12.70 -21.80
N VAL A 930 -25.19 -12.98 -21.45
CA VAL A 930 -24.59 -14.31 -21.62
C VAL A 930 -25.30 -15.36 -20.76
N GLN A 931 -25.62 -15.04 -19.51
CA GLN A 931 -26.28 -15.99 -18.60
C GLN A 931 -27.73 -16.28 -19.02
N ALA A 932 -28.52 -15.26 -19.35
CA ALA A 932 -29.87 -15.47 -19.90
C ALA A 932 -29.87 -16.26 -21.22
N SER A 933 -28.79 -16.17 -22.00
CA SER A 933 -28.57 -16.97 -23.23
C SER A 933 -28.18 -18.44 -22.95
N LYS A 934 -27.70 -18.77 -21.75
CA LYS A 934 -27.45 -20.16 -21.32
C LYS A 934 -28.68 -20.78 -20.66
N ASP A 935 -29.37 -20.00 -19.82
CA ASP A 935 -30.52 -20.46 -19.03
C ASP A 935 -31.85 -20.45 -19.80
N ASN A 936 -31.84 -19.97 -21.06
CA ASN A 936 -33.00 -19.85 -21.96
C ASN A 936 -34.18 -19.05 -21.36
N SER A 937 -33.88 -18.19 -20.38
CA SER A 937 -34.84 -17.43 -19.57
C SER A 937 -35.34 -16.17 -20.28
N PRO A 938 -36.60 -15.75 -20.07
CA PRO A 938 -37.10 -14.48 -20.61
C PRO A 938 -36.29 -13.30 -20.06
N ARG A 939 -35.89 -12.38 -20.95
CA ARG A 939 -35.09 -11.20 -20.58
C ARG A 939 -35.83 -10.35 -19.55
N ALA A 940 -35.15 -10.01 -18.44
CA ALA A 940 -35.65 -9.00 -17.51
C ALA A 940 -35.72 -7.63 -18.21
N PRO A 941 -36.76 -6.81 -17.96
CA PRO A 941 -36.84 -5.45 -18.49
C PRO A 941 -35.70 -4.59 -17.94
N VAL A 942 -35.19 -3.68 -18.77
CA VAL A 942 -34.05 -2.83 -18.42
C VAL A 942 -34.56 -1.52 -17.82
N SER A 943 -34.10 -1.17 -16.62
CA SER A 943 -34.42 0.13 -16.02
C SER A 943 -33.95 1.29 -16.92
N PRO A 944 -34.78 2.32 -17.16
CA PRO A 944 -34.41 3.49 -17.95
C PRO A 944 -33.15 4.21 -17.44
N ALA A 945 -32.85 4.14 -16.14
CA ALA A 945 -31.59 4.60 -15.55
C ALA A 945 -30.36 3.95 -16.21
N ILE A 946 -30.37 2.62 -16.28
CA ILE A 946 -29.24 1.80 -16.75
C ILE A 946 -29.01 2.02 -18.25
N SER A 947 -30.09 2.16 -19.03
CA SER A 947 -30.00 2.46 -20.46
C SER A 947 -29.30 3.81 -20.71
N ARG A 948 -29.66 4.85 -19.96
CA ARG A 948 -29.07 6.19 -20.09
C ARG A 948 -27.59 6.22 -19.70
N LEU A 949 -27.19 5.51 -18.65
CA LEU A 949 -25.78 5.37 -18.28
C LEU A 949 -24.96 4.66 -19.37
N CYS A 950 -25.48 3.58 -19.96
CA CYS A 950 -24.84 2.91 -21.09
C CYS A 950 -24.69 3.85 -22.31
N GLN A 951 -25.74 4.60 -22.65
CA GLN A 951 -25.70 5.62 -23.72
C GLN A 951 -24.66 6.72 -23.43
N THR A 952 -24.59 7.25 -22.20
CA THR A 952 -23.53 8.21 -21.81
C THR A 952 -22.12 7.65 -22.02
N CYS A 953 -21.91 6.36 -21.75
CA CYS A 953 -20.64 5.68 -21.97
C CYS A 953 -20.33 5.49 -23.48
N GLN A 954 -21.34 5.16 -24.28
CA GLN A 954 -21.26 5.02 -25.74
C GLN A 954 -20.94 6.36 -26.41
N GLU A 955 -21.62 7.44 -26.01
CA GLU A 955 -21.35 8.80 -26.44
C GLU A 955 -19.90 9.21 -26.13
N ALA A 956 -19.44 9.02 -24.89
CA ALA A 956 -18.07 9.35 -24.48
C ALA A 956 -17.02 8.60 -25.31
N ALA A 957 -17.30 7.35 -25.71
CA ALA A 957 -16.46 6.58 -26.62
C ALA A 957 -16.45 7.16 -28.06
N ILE A 958 -17.61 7.48 -28.64
CA ILE A 958 -17.70 8.13 -29.97
C ILE A 958 -16.93 9.46 -29.97
N LYS A 959 -17.11 10.28 -28.93
CA LYS A 959 -16.52 11.62 -28.81
C LYS A 959 -15.00 11.53 -28.57
N THR A 960 -14.53 10.51 -27.86
CA THR A 960 -13.11 10.14 -27.75
C THR A 960 -12.50 9.80 -29.13
N ILE A 961 -13.18 8.98 -29.93
CA ILE A 961 -12.69 8.55 -31.25
C ILE A 961 -12.66 9.73 -32.23
N ARG A 962 -13.70 10.59 -32.27
CA ARG A 962 -13.71 11.81 -33.11
C ARG A 962 -12.49 12.70 -32.88
N ILE A 963 -12.12 12.95 -31.61
CA ILE A 963 -10.93 13.74 -31.27
C ILE A 963 -9.66 13.09 -31.85
N LEU A 964 -9.52 11.77 -31.72
CA LEU A 964 -8.33 11.05 -32.16
C LEU A 964 -8.24 10.94 -33.70
N SER A 965 -9.37 10.89 -34.40
CA SER A 965 -9.44 11.00 -35.88
C SER A 965 -8.95 12.36 -36.37
N ALA A 966 -9.42 13.46 -35.75
CA ALA A 966 -8.96 14.80 -36.08
C ALA A 966 -7.45 15.00 -35.80
N LEU A 967 -6.96 14.56 -34.62
CA LEU A 967 -5.52 14.59 -34.30
C LEU A 967 -4.67 13.75 -35.28
N ARG A 968 -5.21 12.65 -35.82
CA ARG A 968 -4.56 11.82 -36.84
C ARG A 968 -4.47 12.57 -38.18
N GLU A 969 -5.54 13.23 -38.59
CA GLU A 969 -5.60 14.00 -39.85
C GLU A 969 -4.70 15.24 -39.81
N ASP A 970 -4.69 15.96 -38.68
CA ASP A 970 -3.75 17.05 -38.35
C ASP A 970 -2.29 16.56 -38.15
N LYS A 971 -2.06 15.23 -38.12
CA LYS A 971 -0.75 14.59 -37.82
C LYS A 971 -0.14 15.04 -36.48
N SER A 972 -1.01 15.42 -35.53
CA SER A 972 -0.69 15.87 -34.17
C SER A 972 -0.93 14.77 -33.10
N ILE A 973 -1.44 13.61 -33.51
CA ILE A 973 -1.39 12.36 -32.74
C ILE A 973 0.06 11.87 -32.58
N ALA A 974 0.40 11.32 -31.41
CA ALA A 974 1.76 10.83 -31.15
C ALA A 974 1.92 9.36 -31.55
N LEU A 975 2.91 9.03 -32.40
CA LEU A 975 3.02 7.69 -33.01
C LEU A 975 3.20 6.55 -31.97
N PHE A 976 3.87 6.84 -30.86
CA PHE A 976 4.01 5.94 -29.70
C PHE A 976 3.27 6.48 -28.45
N GLY A 977 2.36 7.44 -28.60
CA GLY A 977 1.68 8.09 -27.48
C GLY A 977 0.74 7.15 -26.73
N TYR A 978 1.10 6.78 -25.50
CA TYR A 978 0.30 5.85 -24.69
C TYR A 978 -1.15 6.28 -24.55
N PHE A 979 -1.40 7.54 -24.16
CA PHE A 979 -2.75 8.01 -23.86
C PHE A 979 -3.66 8.00 -25.10
N ASP A 980 -3.12 8.30 -26.28
CA ASP A 980 -3.86 8.31 -27.55
C ASP A 980 -4.24 6.87 -27.95
N LEU A 981 -3.30 5.93 -27.82
CA LEU A 981 -3.51 4.49 -28.06
C LEU A 981 -4.53 3.87 -27.09
N ASP A 982 -4.35 4.08 -25.77
CA ASP A 982 -5.19 3.48 -24.73
C ASP A 982 -6.62 4.09 -24.75
N ALA A 983 -6.74 5.38 -25.10
CA ALA A 983 -8.03 6.02 -25.37
C ALA A 983 -8.72 5.44 -26.60
N THR A 984 -8.00 5.27 -27.72
CA THR A 984 -8.54 4.66 -28.95
C THR A 984 -9.11 3.27 -28.66
N PHE A 985 -8.31 2.44 -27.98
CA PHE A 985 -8.69 1.06 -27.66
C PHE A 985 -9.81 0.98 -26.63
N SER A 986 -9.76 1.76 -25.54
CA SER A 986 -10.82 1.77 -24.53
C SER A 986 -12.16 2.28 -25.09
N ALA A 987 -12.15 3.23 -26.02
CA ALA A 987 -13.37 3.70 -26.67
C ALA A 987 -13.95 2.63 -27.62
N ALA A 988 -13.12 2.05 -28.48
CA ALA A 988 -13.52 0.97 -29.37
C ALA A 988 -14.12 -0.22 -28.59
N PHE A 989 -13.46 -0.63 -27.52
CA PHE A 989 -13.91 -1.73 -26.65
C PHE A 989 -15.29 -1.47 -26.00
N VAL A 990 -15.59 -0.22 -25.62
CA VAL A 990 -16.93 0.17 -25.16
C VAL A 990 -17.98 0.02 -26.27
N LEU A 991 -17.67 0.44 -27.51
CA LEU A 991 -18.59 0.29 -28.64
C LEU A 991 -18.87 -1.18 -28.97
N THR A 992 -17.87 -2.06 -28.87
CA THR A 992 -18.06 -3.52 -29.05
C THR A 992 -18.95 -4.11 -27.94
N MET A 993 -18.74 -3.73 -26.68
CA MET A 993 -19.62 -4.17 -25.57
C MET A 993 -21.06 -3.64 -25.72
N MET A 994 -21.25 -2.40 -26.19
CA MET A 994 -22.57 -1.84 -26.45
C MET A 994 -23.30 -2.61 -27.55
N GLY A 995 -22.63 -2.88 -28.68
CA GLY A 995 -23.17 -3.72 -29.75
C GLY A 995 -23.57 -5.11 -29.25
N PHE A 996 -22.74 -5.73 -28.40
CA PHE A 996 -23.08 -7.01 -27.76
C PHE A 996 -24.31 -6.92 -26.86
N VAL A 997 -24.45 -5.87 -26.04
CA VAL A 997 -25.59 -5.71 -25.12
C VAL A 997 -26.89 -5.41 -25.88
N GLU A 998 -26.86 -4.51 -26.86
CA GLU A 998 -28.04 -4.06 -27.61
C GLU A 998 -28.52 -5.18 -28.57
N GLY A 999 -27.64 -5.71 -29.43
CA GLY A 999 -27.88 -6.94 -30.21
C GLY A 999 -28.83 -6.84 -31.40
N ASP A 1000 -29.46 -5.68 -31.64
CA ASP A 1000 -30.29 -5.44 -32.83
C ASP A 1000 -29.47 -4.86 -34.02
N LEU A 1001 -28.19 -4.53 -33.79
CA LEU A 1001 -27.26 -4.00 -34.80
C LEU A 1001 -26.64 -5.13 -35.64
N GLN A 1002 -27.11 -5.28 -36.88
CA GLN A 1002 -26.57 -6.26 -37.84
C GLN A 1002 -25.12 -5.99 -38.26
N GLU A 1003 -24.69 -4.73 -38.21
CA GLU A 1003 -23.32 -4.29 -38.52
C GLU A 1003 -22.69 -3.50 -37.36
N PRO A 1004 -21.35 -3.41 -37.27
CA PRO A 1004 -20.68 -2.62 -36.24
C PRO A 1004 -20.87 -1.10 -36.43
N PRO A 1005 -20.88 -0.29 -35.36
CA PRO A 1005 -20.92 1.16 -35.48
C PRO A 1005 -19.63 1.74 -36.10
N GLU A 1006 -19.76 2.72 -37.01
CA GLU A 1006 -18.67 3.36 -37.79
C GLU A 1006 -17.49 3.87 -36.93
N GLY A 1007 -17.72 4.22 -35.67
CA GLY A 1007 -16.63 4.58 -34.73
C GLY A 1007 -15.58 3.46 -34.56
N LEU A 1008 -15.96 2.19 -34.70
CA LEU A 1008 -15.02 1.05 -34.67
C LEU A 1008 -14.08 1.05 -35.88
N LYS A 1009 -14.56 1.46 -37.06
CA LYS A 1009 -13.75 1.58 -38.28
C LYS A 1009 -12.75 2.73 -38.14
N GLN A 1010 -13.19 3.89 -37.65
CA GLN A 1010 -12.29 5.00 -37.33
C GLN A 1010 -11.22 4.61 -36.29
N ALA A 1011 -11.60 3.90 -35.22
CA ALA A 1011 -10.66 3.40 -34.23
C ALA A 1011 -9.65 2.39 -34.83
N ALA A 1012 -10.12 1.48 -35.70
CA ALA A 1012 -9.24 0.53 -36.40
C ALA A 1012 -8.26 1.24 -37.35
N GLU A 1013 -8.69 2.29 -38.05
CA GLU A 1013 -7.82 3.13 -38.87
C GLU A 1013 -6.75 3.87 -38.04
N ILE A 1014 -7.11 4.41 -36.87
CA ILE A 1014 -6.15 5.05 -35.95
C ILE A 1014 -5.12 4.01 -35.47
N LEU A 1015 -5.56 2.83 -35.04
CA LEU A 1015 -4.66 1.75 -34.63
C LEU A 1015 -3.77 1.25 -35.79
N LYS A 1016 -4.30 1.17 -37.02
CA LYS A 1016 -3.54 0.83 -38.24
C LYS A 1016 -2.52 1.91 -38.59
N TYR A 1017 -2.85 3.20 -38.44
CA TYR A 1017 -1.93 4.32 -38.63
C TYR A 1017 -0.74 4.26 -37.65
N LEU A 1018 -1.02 4.06 -36.35
CA LEU A 1018 0.03 3.91 -35.34
C LEU A 1018 0.86 2.63 -35.56
N SER A 1019 0.21 1.51 -35.90
CA SER A 1019 0.89 0.24 -36.23
C SER A 1019 1.84 0.39 -37.42
N ASN A 1020 1.44 1.11 -38.47
CA ASN A 1020 2.26 1.37 -39.66
C ASN A 1020 3.48 2.25 -39.35
N ALA A 1021 3.49 3.00 -38.26
CA ALA A 1021 4.66 3.73 -37.77
C ALA A 1021 5.64 2.84 -36.95
N GLY A 1022 5.35 1.55 -36.80
CA GLY A 1022 6.15 0.60 -36.02
C GLY A 1022 5.69 0.44 -34.56
N ASN A 1023 4.52 0.97 -34.19
CA ASN A 1023 3.99 0.80 -32.83
C ASN A 1023 3.40 -0.62 -32.64
N SER A 1024 4.24 -1.54 -32.14
CA SER A 1024 3.81 -2.93 -31.90
C SER A 1024 2.67 -3.07 -30.88
N ALA A 1025 2.47 -2.09 -29.99
CA ALA A 1025 1.34 -2.10 -29.06
C ALA A 1025 0.03 -1.75 -29.77
N ALA A 1026 0.05 -0.79 -30.69
CA ALA A 1026 -1.08 -0.52 -31.59
C ALA A 1026 -1.42 -1.73 -32.47
N GLN A 1027 -0.41 -2.45 -32.96
CA GLN A 1027 -0.59 -3.70 -33.71
C GLN A 1027 -1.31 -4.77 -32.86
N ARG A 1028 -0.88 -4.99 -31.62
CA ARG A 1028 -1.55 -5.91 -30.67
C ARG A 1028 -2.99 -5.47 -30.41
N ARG A 1029 -3.24 -4.18 -30.17
CA ARG A 1029 -4.59 -3.64 -29.93
C ARG A 1029 -5.51 -3.70 -31.15
N LEU A 1030 -4.97 -3.61 -32.37
CA LEU A 1030 -5.74 -3.82 -33.59
C LEU A 1030 -6.18 -5.29 -33.72
N ASN A 1031 -5.29 -6.24 -33.41
CA ASN A 1031 -5.62 -7.67 -33.42
C ASN A 1031 -6.63 -8.03 -32.32
N ASP A 1032 -6.45 -7.50 -31.10
CA ASP A 1032 -7.43 -7.59 -30.01
C ASP A 1032 -8.81 -7.10 -30.48
N LEU A 1033 -8.87 -5.92 -31.13
CA LEU A 1033 -10.11 -5.32 -31.60
C LEU A 1033 -10.77 -6.14 -32.73
N LYS A 1034 -10.00 -6.67 -33.69
CA LYS A 1034 -10.51 -7.61 -34.71
C LYS A 1034 -11.20 -8.79 -34.03
N GLN A 1035 -10.53 -9.42 -33.06
CA GLN A 1035 -11.08 -10.57 -32.33
C GLN A 1035 -12.37 -10.23 -31.58
N PHE A 1036 -12.40 -9.10 -30.84
CA PHE A 1036 -13.62 -8.69 -30.13
C PHE A 1036 -14.81 -8.43 -31.06
N CYS A 1037 -14.59 -7.78 -32.21
CA CYS A 1037 -15.66 -7.56 -33.19
C CYS A 1037 -16.20 -8.87 -33.78
N LEU A 1038 -15.33 -9.84 -34.08
CA LEU A 1038 -15.72 -11.16 -34.61
C LEU A 1038 -16.52 -12.03 -33.61
N HIS A 1039 -16.45 -11.75 -32.31
CA HIS A 1039 -17.30 -12.40 -31.30
C HIS A 1039 -18.71 -11.78 -31.19
N VAL A 1040 -18.96 -10.63 -31.83
CA VAL A 1040 -20.22 -9.88 -31.75
C VAL A 1040 -20.96 -9.85 -33.09
N TRP A 1041 -20.24 -9.73 -34.21
CA TRP A 1041 -20.81 -9.65 -35.56
C TRP A 1041 -20.27 -10.77 -36.46
N SER A 1042 -21.18 -11.49 -37.14
CA SER A 1042 -20.80 -12.57 -38.07
C SER A 1042 -20.29 -12.01 -39.41
N PRO A 1043 -19.09 -12.41 -39.89
CA PRO A 1043 -18.55 -11.97 -41.18
C PRO A 1043 -19.45 -12.23 -42.39
N THR A 1044 -20.39 -13.18 -42.29
CA THR A 1044 -21.35 -13.53 -43.35
C THR A 1044 -22.37 -12.43 -43.65
N ASN A 1045 -22.61 -11.53 -42.70
CA ASN A 1045 -23.72 -10.57 -42.76
C ASN A 1045 -23.24 -9.13 -43.02
N MET A 1046 -21.94 -8.93 -43.27
CA MET A 1046 -21.29 -7.61 -43.25
C MET A 1046 -20.90 -7.15 -44.65
N THR A 1047 -21.18 -5.88 -44.95
CA THR A 1047 -20.76 -5.17 -46.17
C THR A 1047 -19.23 -5.13 -46.35
N ASP A 1048 -18.77 -4.80 -47.55
CA ASP A 1048 -17.34 -4.84 -47.89
C ASP A 1048 -16.53 -3.65 -47.35
N ASP A 1049 -17.19 -2.61 -46.85
CA ASP A 1049 -16.56 -1.54 -46.06
C ASP A 1049 -15.92 -2.06 -44.76
N TRP A 1050 -16.31 -3.26 -44.30
CA TRP A 1050 -15.71 -3.96 -43.15
C TRP A 1050 -14.64 -4.99 -43.55
N SER A 1051 -14.12 -4.92 -44.77
CA SER A 1051 -13.07 -5.81 -45.31
C SER A 1051 -11.85 -6.02 -44.38
N TRP A 1052 -11.48 -5.03 -43.57
CA TRP A 1052 -10.40 -5.16 -42.57
C TRP A 1052 -10.64 -6.24 -41.50
N LEU A 1053 -11.90 -6.65 -41.26
CA LEU A 1053 -12.26 -7.80 -40.43
C LEU A 1053 -12.23 -9.14 -41.19
N LYS A 1054 -12.32 -9.10 -42.53
CA LYS A 1054 -12.28 -10.27 -43.43
C LYS A 1054 -10.83 -10.68 -43.80
N GLU A 1055 -9.85 -9.79 -43.63
CA GLU A 1055 -8.41 -10.05 -43.84
C GLU A 1055 -7.81 -11.03 -42.80
N GLY A 1056 -7.68 -12.30 -43.19
CA GLY A 1056 -6.98 -13.36 -42.46
C GLY A 1056 -5.45 -13.29 -42.56
N SER A 1057 -4.75 -13.97 -41.64
CA SER A 1057 -3.31 -13.77 -41.37
C SER A 1057 -2.36 -14.55 -42.28
N VAL A 1058 -1.52 -13.84 -43.05
CA VAL A 1058 -0.19 -14.33 -43.48
C VAL A 1058 0.84 -13.19 -43.46
N SER A 1059 1.82 -13.26 -42.56
CA SER A 1059 3.15 -12.63 -42.76
C SER A 1059 4.22 -13.35 -41.92
N SER A 1060 4.25 -14.67 -41.96
CA SER A 1060 5.48 -15.44 -41.71
C SER A 1060 6.56 -14.98 -42.69
N LEU A 1061 7.84 -15.11 -42.33
CA LEU A 1061 8.94 -14.72 -43.23
C LEU A 1061 8.80 -15.41 -44.59
N ASP A 1062 8.85 -14.63 -45.67
CA ASP A 1062 8.81 -15.15 -47.03
C ASP A 1062 10.16 -15.80 -47.36
N ASN A 1063 10.22 -17.11 -47.12
CA ASN A 1063 11.45 -17.89 -47.15
C ASN A 1063 11.23 -19.11 -48.06
N SER A 1064 11.38 -18.90 -49.37
CA SER A 1064 11.35 -19.96 -50.39
C SER A 1064 12.48 -19.77 -51.42
N PRO A 1065 13.00 -20.85 -52.01
CA PRO A 1065 14.43 -20.92 -52.29
C PRO A 1065 14.84 -20.56 -53.73
N ALA A 1066 15.84 -19.68 -53.86
CA ALA A 1066 16.55 -19.42 -55.11
C ALA A 1066 18.03 -19.84 -55.03
N ASN A 1067 18.37 -20.94 -55.72
CA ASN A 1067 19.72 -21.42 -56.08
C ASN A 1067 20.85 -21.35 -55.03
N ARG A 1068 21.19 -22.52 -54.47
CA ARG A 1068 22.60 -22.88 -54.29
C ARG A 1068 23.24 -23.13 -55.66
N GLN A 1069 24.25 -22.35 -56.04
CA GLN A 1069 25.39 -22.85 -56.79
C GLN A 1069 26.68 -22.43 -56.09
N ASN A 1070 27.72 -23.24 -56.24
CA ASN A 1070 29.03 -23.02 -55.60
C ASN A 1070 29.68 -21.75 -56.20
N PHE A 1071 30.56 -21.04 -55.49
CA PHE A 1071 31.96 -21.45 -55.39
C PHE A 1071 32.71 -20.80 -54.20
N SER A 1072 33.90 -21.32 -53.92
CA SER A 1072 34.89 -20.74 -53.01
C SER A 1072 35.34 -19.35 -53.48
N GLY A 1073 35.47 -18.40 -52.55
CA GLY A 1073 35.96 -17.04 -52.85
C GLY A 1073 37.48 -16.90 -52.83
N ASP A 1074 37.95 -15.75 -53.32
CA ASP A 1074 39.28 -15.17 -53.10
C ASP A 1074 39.22 -13.65 -53.44
N GLY A 1075 40.26 -12.90 -53.11
CA GLY A 1075 40.54 -11.58 -53.69
C GLY A 1075 39.92 -10.37 -52.97
N GLY A 1076 40.75 -9.37 -52.70
CA GLY A 1076 40.34 -8.05 -52.23
C GLY A 1076 40.79 -6.92 -53.18
N GLY A 1077 40.52 -5.68 -52.78
CA GLY A 1077 40.81 -4.45 -53.55
C GLY A 1077 39.50 -3.72 -53.88
N ASN A 1078 39.15 -2.56 -53.32
CA ASN A 1078 39.86 -1.26 -53.29
C ASN A 1078 39.95 -0.57 -54.66
N GLN A 1079 39.05 0.40 -54.93
CA GLN A 1079 39.41 1.82 -55.19
C GLN A 1079 38.21 2.69 -55.64
N ASN A 1080 38.27 3.97 -55.25
CA ASN A 1080 37.79 5.20 -55.92
C ASN A 1080 36.29 5.33 -56.31
N LEU A 1081 35.55 6.40 -55.99
CA LEU A 1081 35.73 7.88 -55.95
C LEU A 1081 35.26 8.61 -57.21
N GLN A 1082 34.69 9.81 -56.98
CA GLN A 1082 34.16 10.81 -57.94
C GLN A 1082 32.90 10.32 -58.69
N ALA A 1083 31.68 10.82 -58.48
CA ALA A 1083 31.15 12.18 -58.27
C ALA A 1083 31.10 13.05 -59.53
N ASP A 1084 29.89 13.52 -59.89
CA ASP A 1084 29.70 14.87 -60.46
C ASP A 1084 28.24 15.37 -60.43
N ALA A 1085 28.06 16.69 -60.56
CA ALA A 1085 26.81 17.48 -60.72
C ALA A 1085 25.74 17.41 -59.58
N MET A 1086 25.09 18.49 -59.10
CA MET A 1086 24.48 19.70 -59.73
C MET A 1086 23.28 19.35 -60.63
N THR A 1087 22.12 20.04 -60.62
CA THR A 1087 21.57 21.22 -59.90
C THR A 1087 20.02 21.06 -59.88
N THR A 1088 19.12 21.90 -59.33
CA THR A 1088 19.10 23.35 -59.08
C THR A 1088 18.06 23.71 -58.01
N TRP A 1089 18.20 24.95 -57.55
CA TRP A 1089 17.35 25.86 -56.76
C TRP A 1089 15.84 25.84 -57.16
N GLY A 1090 14.85 26.28 -56.37
CA GLY A 1090 14.77 27.38 -55.37
C GLY A 1090 14.16 28.67 -56.01
N PRO A 1091 13.86 29.78 -55.28
CA PRO A 1091 13.79 30.01 -53.82
C PRO A 1091 12.63 30.98 -53.38
N THR A 1092 12.74 31.58 -52.17
CA THR A 1092 12.14 32.88 -51.70
C THR A 1092 10.60 33.01 -51.53
N ALA A 1093 10.04 33.87 -50.67
CA ALA A 1093 10.56 34.83 -49.66
C ALA A 1093 9.68 34.73 -48.37
N TRP A 1094 10.13 34.91 -47.13
CA TRP A 1094 10.86 36.01 -46.47
C TRP A 1094 10.11 37.35 -46.38
N ILE A 1095 9.63 37.68 -45.16
CA ILE A 1095 9.79 38.98 -44.48
C ILE A 1095 9.68 38.70 -42.97
N SER A 1096 10.52 39.37 -42.17
CA SER A 1096 10.49 39.32 -40.70
C SER A 1096 10.29 40.72 -40.14
N TRP A 1097 9.50 40.88 -39.07
CA TRP A 1097 9.57 42.07 -38.21
C TRP A 1097 9.46 41.69 -36.73
N GLN A 1098 10.31 42.31 -35.92
CA GLN A 1098 10.22 42.36 -34.47
C GLN A 1098 9.53 43.68 -34.09
N SER A 1099 8.63 43.69 -33.10
CA SER A 1099 8.52 44.85 -32.20
C SER A 1099 7.73 44.55 -30.93
N THR A 1100 8.29 45.04 -29.84
CA THR A 1100 7.73 45.33 -28.52
C THR A 1100 6.45 46.18 -28.47
N ALA A 1101 5.61 45.86 -27.47
CA ALA A 1101 5.05 46.76 -26.43
C ALA A 1101 3.71 47.53 -26.61
N THR A 1102 3.13 47.81 -25.42
CA THR A 1102 2.16 48.87 -25.03
C THR A 1102 0.77 48.94 -25.70
N GLY A 1103 -0.25 48.52 -24.93
CA GLY A 1103 -1.28 49.41 -24.34
C GLY A 1103 -2.35 50.07 -25.23
N GLY A 1104 -3.55 50.24 -24.69
CA GLY A 1104 -4.63 51.06 -25.28
C GLY A 1104 -6.03 50.51 -25.01
N GLU A 1105 -6.88 51.31 -24.38
CA GLU A 1105 -8.33 51.18 -24.43
C GLU A 1105 -8.84 52.02 -25.61
N ASP A 1106 -9.83 51.55 -26.37
CA ASP A 1106 -11.04 52.31 -26.76
C ASP A 1106 -11.95 51.49 -27.71
N ALA A 1107 -13.20 51.97 -27.90
CA ALA A 1107 -14.26 51.28 -28.63
C ALA A 1107 -14.73 52.04 -29.90
N VAL A 1108 -16.01 51.88 -30.28
CA VAL A 1108 -16.72 52.45 -31.46
C VAL A 1108 -16.49 51.66 -32.77
N HIS A 1109 -17.37 50.72 -33.16
CA HIS A 1109 -18.71 50.87 -33.79
C HIS A 1109 -18.73 51.51 -35.19
N LEU A 1110 -19.37 50.80 -36.15
CA LEU A 1110 -20.45 51.24 -37.07
C LEU A 1110 -20.53 50.24 -38.26
N ASP A 1111 -21.63 50.10 -39.01
CA ASP A 1111 -23.03 49.75 -38.68
C ASP A 1111 -23.74 49.36 -40.00
N PHE A 1112 -24.80 48.53 -39.97
CA PHE A 1112 -25.81 48.50 -41.05
C PHE A 1112 -27.14 47.84 -40.63
N SER A 1113 -28.02 48.63 -39.99
CA SER A 1113 -29.47 48.34 -39.89
C SER A 1113 -30.15 48.28 -41.28
N ALA A 1114 -31.36 47.74 -41.49
CA ALA A 1114 -32.46 47.32 -40.60
C ALA A 1114 -33.19 46.11 -41.26
N SER A 1115 -34.11 45.37 -40.63
CA SER A 1115 -35.31 45.85 -39.93
C SER A 1115 -35.99 44.78 -39.05
N GLU A 1116 -36.90 45.24 -38.20
CA GLU A 1116 -37.73 44.46 -37.27
C GLU A 1116 -38.81 43.60 -38.01
N ASN A 1117 -39.56 42.66 -37.42
CA ASN A 1117 -39.80 42.38 -36.00
C ASN A 1117 -40.34 40.92 -35.81
N PHE A 1118 -39.66 40.05 -35.06
CA PHE A 1118 -40.23 39.06 -34.11
C PHE A 1118 -39.11 38.31 -33.36
N GLN A 1119 -39.35 37.92 -32.11
CA GLN A 1119 -38.30 37.51 -31.17
C GLN A 1119 -38.15 35.98 -31.06
N MET A 1120 -37.04 35.44 -31.56
CA MET A 1120 -36.52 34.12 -31.19
C MET A 1120 -34.98 34.14 -31.20
N ASP A 1121 -34.38 33.81 -30.06
CA ASP A 1121 -32.95 33.57 -29.93
C ASP A 1121 -32.65 32.12 -30.35
N LEU A 1122 -31.61 31.91 -31.18
CA LEU A 1122 -31.22 30.61 -31.73
C LEU A 1122 -29.73 30.32 -31.48
N SER A 1123 -29.17 30.83 -30.39
CA SER A 1123 -27.79 30.57 -29.93
C SER A 1123 -27.62 29.19 -29.24
N HIS A 1124 -28.20 28.12 -29.80
CA HIS A 1124 -28.42 26.88 -29.04
C HIS A 1124 -28.28 25.55 -29.82
N GLU A 1125 -27.13 25.31 -30.48
CA GLU A 1125 -26.91 24.02 -31.19
C GLU A 1125 -25.53 23.36 -31.02
N ALA A 1126 -24.61 23.92 -30.24
CA ALA A 1126 -23.43 23.20 -29.70
C ALA A 1126 -23.82 22.18 -28.58
N GLY A 1127 -24.99 21.56 -28.73
CA GLY A 1127 -25.77 20.97 -27.65
C GLY A 1127 -25.44 19.52 -27.33
N ASP A 1128 -25.29 18.63 -28.32
CA ASP A 1128 -25.55 17.19 -28.15
C ASP A 1128 -24.42 16.34 -27.55
N ILE A 1129 -23.79 16.90 -26.54
CA ILE A 1129 -23.09 16.22 -25.43
C ILE A 1129 -23.68 16.66 -24.09
N TYR A 1130 -24.18 17.88 -24.04
CA TYR A 1130 -24.68 18.56 -22.87
C TYR A 1130 -26.20 18.79 -22.90
N SER A 1131 -26.92 18.52 -24.01
CA SER A 1131 -28.39 18.53 -24.04
C SER A 1131 -28.96 17.43 -23.12
N SER A 1132 -28.33 16.25 -23.10
CA SER A 1132 -28.49 15.19 -22.09
C SER A 1132 -28.17 15.65 -20.63
N PHE A 1133 -27.61 16.85 -20.46
CA PHE A 1133 -27.16 17.43 -19.18
C PHE A 1133 -27.71 18.86 -18.91
N ASN A 1134 -28.65 19.38 -19.73
CA ASN A 1134 -28.99 20.80 -19.74
C ASN A 1134 -30.45 21.14 -20.13
N ASP A 1135 -31.41 20.35 -19.65
CA ASP A 1135 -32.77 20.85 -19.38
C ASP A 1135 -32.85 21.19 -17.88
N PRO A 1136 -33.05 22.47 -17.48
CA PRO A 1136 -33.13 22.87 -16.07
C PRO A 1136 -34.41 22.39 -15.35
N THR A 1137 -35.34 21.75 -16.06
CA THR A 1137 -36.54 21.11 -15.50
C THR A 1137 -36.41 19.59 -15.33
N LEU A 1138 -35.35 18.97 -15.88
CA LEU A 1138 -35.04 17.54 -15.72
C LEU A 1138 -33.79 17.34 -14.87
N PRO A 1139 -33.84 16.53 -13.78
CA PRO A 1139 -32.64 16.21 -13.02
C PRO A 1139 -31.68 15.37 -13.89
N LEU A 1140 -30.37 15.51 -13.64
CA LEU A 1140 -29.23 14.94 -14.40
C LEU A 1140 -29.17 13.40 -14.54
N THR A 1141 -30.21 12.71 -14.09
CA THR A 1141 -30.38 11.25 -14.17
C THR A 1141 -31.70 10.89 -14.86
N GLY A 1142 -32.71 11.77 -14.86
CA GLY A 1142 -34.08 11.52 -15.36
C GLY A 1142 -34.77 10.34 -14.64
N VAL A 1143 -34.43 10.16 -13.37
CA VAL A 1143 -34.53 8.92 -12.58
C VAL A 1143 -34.96 9.33 -11.18
N ASP A 1144 -36.12 8.85 -10.75
CA ASP A 1144 -36.55 8.94 -9.35
C ASP A 1144 -35.67 8.05 -8.46
N ASP A 1145 -35.71 8.23 -7.14
CA ASP A 1145 -35.02 7.34 -6.18
C ASP A 1145 -35.40 5.85 -6.38
N VAL A 1146 -36.58 5.59 -6.93
CA VAL A 1146 -37.10 4.27 -7.31
C VAL A 1146 -36.24 3.59 -8.39
N ASP A 1147 -35.82 4.34 -9.40
CA ASP A 1147 -35.00 3.86 -10.52
C ASP A 1147 -33.54 3.61 -10.05
N TRP A 1148 -33.01 4.45 -9.16
CA TRP A 1148 -31.70 4.18 -8.53
C TRP A 1148 -31.72 2.96 -7.61
N ALA A 1149 -32.84 2.67 -6.95
CA ALA A 1149 -33.03 1.43 -6.22
C ALA A 1149 -32.99 0.20 -7.15
N GLU A 1150 -33.39 0.32 -8.43
CA GLU A 1150 -33.25 -0.76 -9.42
C GLU A 1150 -31.80 -1.05 -9.79
N VAL A 1151 -30.94 -0.03 -9.88
CA VAL A 1151 -29.49 -0.22 -10.01
C VAL A 1151 -28.95 -0.99 -8.79
N GLY A 1152 -29.51 -0.75 -7.60
CA GLY A 1152 -29.27 -1.56 -6.41
C GLY A 1152 -29.72 -3.02 -6.51
N LYS A 1153 -30.83 -3.30 -7.21
CA LYS A 1153 -31.31 -4.68 -7.50
C LYS A 1153 -30.40 -5.43 -8.47
N MET A 1154 -29.77 -4.74 -9.43
CA MET A 1154 -28.90 -5.35 -10.43
C MET A 1154 -27.75 -6.16 -9.78
N PHE A 1155 -27.16 -5.62 -8.72
CA PHE A 1155 -26.10 -6.29 -7.95
C PHE A 1155 -26.60 -7.40 -7.01
N HIS A 1156 -27.89 -7.79 -7.07
CA HIS A 1156 -28.49 -8.81 -6.20
C HIS A 1156 -28.47 -10.23 -6.80
N MET A 1157 -28.40 -10.37 -8.14
CA MET A 1157 -28.51 -11.66 -8.83
C MET A 1157 -27.23 -12.51 -8.73
N ARG A 1158 -27.00 -13.11 -7.55
CA ARG A 1158 -25.96 -14.14 -7.37
C ARG A 1158 -26.16 -15.14 -6.21
N ASN A 1159 -27.30 -15.11 -5.53
CA ASN A 1159 -27.70 -16.08 -4.50
C ASN A 1159 -29.11 -16.63 -4.80
N ILE A 1160 -29.23 -17.36 -5.92
CA ILE A 1160 -30.22 -18.42 -6.18
C ILE A 1160 -29.42 -19.55 -6.84
#